data_AF-A0A5K7SA37-F1
#
_entry.id   AF-A0A5K7SA37-F1
#
_cell.length_a   1.000
_cell.length_b   1.000
_cell.length_c   1.000
_cell.angle_alpha   90.00
_cell.angle_beta   90.00
_cell.angle_gamma   90.00
#
_symmetry.space_group_name_H-M   'P 1'
#
loop_
_entity.id
_entity.type
_entity.pdbx_description
1 polymer ?
#
loop_
_entity_poly.entity_id
_entity_poly.type
_entity_poly.pdbx_seq_one_letter_code
_entity_poly.pdbx_strand_id
1 'polypeptide(L)'
;MKLQNLFIIAIFISLAACKSQPEKVDYKITGVPFNEVKINDNFWLPKIETNRTVTIPASFAKCEETGRVENFVKAAKKEGAFGTTFPFDDTDIYKIIEGASYSMSVHPDPKLDHYVDSLITIVAAAQEPDGYLYTARTIDPQHPHKWSGSERWVQESVLSHELYNSGHLFEAASAHYQATGKRNFLNIALKNADLLDQVFGPGKRNDAPGHEIVEMGLVKLYRITGEKKYLNLAKFFIDSRGKENDPKKAYSQDHKPLIQQDEAVGHAVRAGYLYSGVADVAALTGDSAYLAAIDKIWDNAVSKKLYITGGIGARHEGEAFGDNYELPNLTAYNETCAAIANVYWNYRMFLLHGDAKYIDVLERSLYNGVISGVGLDGKTFFYPNPLECDMHYHFNSGEALDRQPWFDCSCCPTNMCRFIASVPGYIYAQSNNALYVNLFAQSSSTVQLNKKLPVAISQETKYPWDGQVKISVSPEKASQFTLCLRIPGWAENQVVPSDLYSFVSPETGLVSVTVNGEPVQYKTEKGYAVIDREWKQGDVVSYNIPMSIRRVEANAQVADDAGKVAIERGPIVYCLEGADNGADLMTLSLPDSSKLTESYNSGELSGVVTISGDAEIAKGKKTEVRKFTAIPYFVWNNRGADEMKVWIPRK
;
A
#
# COMPACT_ATOMS: atom_id res chain seq x y z
N MET A 1 37.61 -17.06 84.68
CA MET A 1 37.63 -18.53 84.52
C MET A 1 36.43 -18.92 83.65
N LYS A 2 36.65 -19.22 82.35
CA LYS A 2 35.73 -19.89 81.37
C LYS A 2 34.40 -19.15 81.04
N LEU A 3 33.81 -19.16 79.85
CA LEU A 3 34.12 -19.52 78.45
C LEU A 3 32.95 -18.93 77.61
N GLN A 4 33.26 -18.42 76.41
CA GLN A 4 32.43 -18.36 75.18
C GLN A 4 30.94 -17.95 75.22
N ASN A 5 30.58 -16.93 74.42
CA ASN A 5 29.64 -17.12 73.30
C ASN A 5 29.72 -15.99 72.25
N LEU A 6 29.86 -16.42 70.99
CA LEU A 6 29.82 -15.66 69.75
C LEU A 6 28.46 -14.96 69.54
N PHE A 7 28.47 -13.70 69.11
CA PHE A 7 27.35 -13.10 68.39
C PHE A 7 27.77 -12.86 66.94
N ILE A 8 27.18 -13.61 66.02
CA ILE A 8 27.27 -13.41 64.57
C ILE A 8 26.18 -12.39 64.20
N ILE A 9 26.58 -11.22 63.69
CA ILE A 9 25.67 -10.27 63.05
C ILE A 9 25.70 -10.58 61.55
N ALA A 10 24.62 -11.17 61.04
CA ALA A 10 24.37 -11.33 59.61
C ALA A 10 23.72 -10.06 59.06
N ILE A 11 24.44 -9.33 58.20
CA ILE A 11 23.91 -8.22 57.41
C ILE A 11 23.31 -8.82 56.13
N PHE A 12 21.99 -8.82 56.02
CA PHE A 12 21.29 -9.14 54.76
C PHE A 12 21.33 -7.91 53.84
N ILE A 13 22.15 -7.98 52.79
CA ILE A 13 22.08 -7.06 51.65
C ILE A 13 21.00 -7.59 50.71
N SER A 14 19.86 -6.90 50.65
CA SER A 14 18.83 -7.16 49.64
C SER A 14 19.28 -6.60 48.29
N LEU A 15 19.81 -7.47 47.42
CA LEU A 15 19.97 -7.19 45.99
C LEU A 15 18.58 -7.10 45.36
N ALA A 16 18.09 -5.88 45.13
CA ALA A 16 16.96 -5.64 44.26
C ALA A 16 17.39 -5.93 42.82
N ALA A 17 17.05 -7.13 42.33
CA ALA A 17 17.20 -7.47 40.92
C ALA A 17 16.27 -6.56 40.10
N CYS A 18 16.86 -5.59 39.36
CA CYS A 18 16.22 -4.94 38.24
C CYS A 18 15.84 -6.04 37.23
N LYS A 19 14.59 -6.50 37.25
CA LYS A 19 14.03 -7.28 36.15
C LYS A 19 13.97 -6.36 34.94
N SER A 20 14.92 -6.50 34.02
CA SER A 20 14.78 -5.99 32.65
C SER A 20 13.45 -6.48 32.10
N GLN A 21 12.56 -5.57 31.71
CA GLN A 21 11.39 -5.97 30.93
C GLN A 21 11.89 -6.70 29.69
N PRO A 22 11.34 -7.88 29.35
CA PRO A 22 11.68 -8.52 28.09
C PRO A 22 11.39 -7.53 26.96
N GLU A 23 12.34 -7.39 26.05
CA GLU A 23 12.20 -6.57 24.86
C GLU A 23 10.91 -6.96 24.14
N LYS A 24 10.04 -5.99 23.85
CA LYS A 24 8.78 -6.27 23.15
C LYS A 24 9.15 -6.83 21.77
N VAL A 25 8.73 -8.06 21.50
CA VAL A 25 8.86 -8.69 20.19
C VAL A 25 7.92 -7.93 19.24
N ASP A 26 8.50 -7.28 18.24
CA ASP A 26 7.85 -6.57 17.13
C ASP A 26 8.86 -6.51 15.95
N TYR A 27 8.55 -5.81 14.86
CA TYR A 27 9.47 -5.62 13.75
C TYR A 27 10.84 -5.08 14.20
N LYS A 28 11.91 -5.62 13.61
CA LYS A 28 13.29 -5.18 13.87
C LYS A 28 13.60 -3.83 13.24
N ILE A 29 12.91 -3.52 12.14
CA ILE A 29 12.95 -2.23 11.46
C ILE A 29 11.62 -1.54 11.72
N THR A 30 11.68 -0.25 12.02
CA THR A 30 10.49 0.58 12.21
C THR A 30 10.49 1.71 11.20
N GLY A 31 9.35 1.94 10.55
CA GLY A 31 9.14 3.12 9.72
C GLY A 31 9.29 4.42 10.48
N VAL A 32 9.69 5.48 9.78
CA VAL A 32 9.52 6.85 10.28
C VAL A 32 8.07 7.26 10.00
N PRO A 33 7.31 7.72 11.00
CA PRO A 33 5.92 8.11 10.82
C PRO A 33 5.76 9.18 9.72
N PHE A 34 4.70 9.07 8.91
CA PHE A 34 4.48 9.97 7.77
C PHE A 34 4.40 11.45 8.19
N ASN A 35 3.83 11.75 9.36
CA ASN A 35 3.72 13.10 9.90
C ASN A 35 5.04 13.68 10.43
N GLU A 36 6.08 12.85 10.55
CA GLU A 36 7.45 13.28 10.86
C GLU A 36 8.28 13.49 9.59
N VAL A 37 7.72 13.22 8.40
CA VAL A 37 8.37 13.39 7.10
C VAL A 37 7.68 14.49 6.30
N LYS A 38 8.36 15.62 6.12
CA LYS A 38 7.86 16.75 5.34
C LYS A 38 8.28 16.60 3.89
N ILE A 39 7.33 16.49 2.97
CA ILE A 39 7.57 16.50 1.53
C ILE A 39 7.47 17.93 1.00
N ASN A 40 8.36 18.30 0.08
CA ASN A 40 8.34 19.59 -0.62
C ASN A 40 8.78 19.46 -2.09
N ASP A 41 8.48 18.32 -2.71
CA ASP A 41 8.80 18.04 -4.11
C ASP A 41 7.72 18.55 -5.09
N ASN A 42 7.95 18.34 -6.38
CA ASN A 42 6.98 18.68 -7.43
C ASN A 42 6.15 17.46 -7.88
N PHE A 43 6.32 16.28 -7.26
CA PHE A 43 5.68 15.04 -7.70
C PHE A 43 4.63 14.55 -6.71
N TRP A 44 5.02 14.36 -5.43
CA TRP A 44 4.16 13.86 -4.37
C TRP A 44 3.37 14.97 -3.67
N LEU A 45 3.99 16.12 -3.38
CA LEU A 45 3.30 17.20 -2.67
C LEU A 45 2.02 17.64 -3.41
N PRO A 46 2.00 17.86 -4.74
CA PRO A 46 0.76 18.20 -5.43
C PRO A 46 -0.33 17.15 -5.28
N LYS A 47 0.01 15.86 -5.29
CA LYS A 47 -0.97 14.76 -5.12
C LYS A 47 -1.52 14.72 -3.69
N ILE A 48 -0.67 14.94 -2.69
CA ILE A 48 -1.06 15.03 -1.28
C ILE A 48 -1.98 16.23 -1.07
N GLU A 49 -1.67 17.37 -1.66
CA GLU A 49 -2.51 18.58 -1.57
C GLU A 49 -3.84 18.42 -2.31
N THR A 50 -3.85 17.82 -3.50
CA THR A 50 -5.09 17.46 -4.21
C THR A 50 -5.93 16.50 -3.36
N ASN A 51 -5.32 15.49 -2.74
CA ASN A 51 -6.04 14.57 -1.86
C ASN A 51 -6.69 15.32 -0.68
N ARG A 52 -5.94 16.21 -0.02
CA ARG A 52 -6.41 17.01 1.12
C ARG A 52 -7.52 17.98 0.74
N THR A 53 -7.34 18.73 -0.34
CA THR A 53 -8.21 19.88 -0.67
C THR A 53 -9.36 19.53 -1.60
N VAL A 54 -9.28 18.39 -2.30
CA VAL A 54 -10.25 17.99 -3.31
C VAL A 54 -10.83 16.61 -3.02
N THR A 55 -9.99 15.57 -2.98
CA THR A 55 -10.44 14.17 -2.93
C THR A 55 -11.19 13.85 -1.63
N ILE A 56 -10.63 14.19 -0.47
CA ILE A 56 -11.25 13.95 0.85
C ILE A 56 -12.60 14.70 0.96
N PRO A 57 -12.68 16.02 0.71
CA PRO A 57 -13.96 16.74 0.74
C PRO A 57 -15.00 16.19 -0.25
N ALA A 58 -14.59 15.89 -1.49
CA ALA A 58 -15.49 15.34 -2.50
C ALA A 58 -16.03 13.95 -2.10
N SER A 59 -15.19 13.12 -1.49
CA SER A 59 -15.57 11.79 -1.03
C SER A 59 -16.55 11.84 0.15
N PHE A 60 -16.38 12.78 1.09
CA PHE A 60 -17.36 13.03 2.14
C PHE A 60 -18.70 13.49 1.55
N ALA A 61 -18.68 14.44 0.61
CA ALA A 61 -19.89 14.89 -0.09
C ALA A 61 -20.58 13.73 -0.81
N LYS A 62 -19.83 12.82 -1.43
CA LYS A 62 -20.39 11.60 -2.03
C LYS A 62 -21.01 10.65 -1.00
N CYS A 63 -20.42 10.51 0.19
CA CYS A 63 -21.02 9.71 1.27
C CYS A 63 -22.36 10.29 1.76
N GLU A 64 -22.50 11.61 1.79
CA GLU A 64 -23.77 12.28 2.09
C GLU A 64 -24.78 12.09 0.95
N GLU A 65 -24.38 12.39 -0.30
CA GLU A 65 -25.21 12.29 -1.51
C GLU A 65 -25.80 10.89 -1.71
N THR A 66 -24.98 9.87 -1.48
CA THR A 66 -25.31 8.48 -1.81
C THR A 66 -25.81 7.67 -0.61
N GLY A 67 -26.20 8.34 0.48
CA GLY A 67 -26.90 7.72 1.60
C GLY A 67 -26.06 6.95 2.62
N ARG A 68 -24.72 6.98 2.53
CA ARG A 68 -23.84 6.30 3.51
C ARG A 68 -24.02 6.89 4.91
N VAL A 69 -24.05 8.22 5.03
CA VAL A 69 -24.28 8.89 6.32
C VAL A 69 -25.69 8.60 6.86
N GLU A 70 -26.68 8.58 5.96
CA GLU A 70 -28.08 8.32 6.31
C GLU A 70 -28.30 6.90 6.86
N ASN A 71 -27.54 5.89 6.42
CA ASN A 71 -27.60 4.55 6.99
C ASN A 71 -27.30 4.54 8.50
N PHE A 72 -26.31 5.32 8.96
CA PHE A 72 -26.03 5.44 10.39
C PHE A 72 -27.15 6.17 11.14
N VAL A 73 -27.74 7.21 10.54
CA VAL A 73 -28.90 7.92 11.11
C VAL A 73 -30.10 6.99 11.29
N LYS A 74 -30.41 6.17 10.29
CA LYS A 74 -31.47 5.15 10.35
C LYS A 74 -31.14 4.07 11.38
N ALA A 75 -29.88 3.62 11.46
CA ALA A 75 -29.46 2.60 12.42
C ALA A 75 -29.60 3.10 13.87
N ALA A 76 -29.26 4.36 14.13
CA ALA A 76 -29.44 4.99 15.44
C ALA A 76 -30.91 5.04 15.88
N LYS A 77 -31.84 5.23 14.92
CA LYS A 77 -33.29 5.24 15.17
C LYS A 77 -33.92 3.84 15.16
N LYS A 78 -33.22 2.84 14.60
CA LYS A 78 -33.76 1.50 14.31
C LYS A 78 -35.05 1.57 13.49
N GLU A 79 -35.04 2.46 12.50
CA GLU A 79 -36.21 2.79 11.69
C GLU A 79 -35.83 2.93 10.22
N GLY A 80 -36.69 2.41 9.34
CA GLY A 80 -36.52 2.47 7.89
C GLY A 80 -35.87 1.22 7.32
N ALA A 81 -35.23 1.36 6.16
CA ALA A 81 -34.52 0.29 5.47
C ALA A 81 -33.11 0.75 5.06
N PHE A 82 -32.20 -0.23 4.94
CA PHE A 82 -30.84 -0.02 4.45
C PHE A 82 -30.88 0.66 3.08
N GLY A 83 -30.20 1.80 2.95
CA GLY A 83 -30.37 2.73 1.83
C GLY A 83 -29.33 2.64 0.74
N THR A 84 -28.33 1.77 0.86
CA THR A 84 -27.23 1.63 -0.10
C THR A 84 -27.09 0.18 -0.58
N THR A 85 -26.15 -0.06 -1.50
CA THR A 85 -26.07 -1.32 -2.25
C THR A 85 -25.37 -2.43 -1.47
N PHE A 86 -24.30 -2.11 -0.72
CA PHE A 86 -23.43 -3.12 -0.14
C PHE A 86 -23.37 -3.01 1.39
N PRO A 87 -23.33 -4.15 2.11
CA PRO A 87 -23.29 -4.12 3.57
C PRO A 87 -22.01 -3.50 4.14
N PHE A 88 -20.97 -3.37 3.32
CA PHE A 88 -19.70 -2.77 3.67
C PHE A 88 -19.63 -1.25 3.40
N ASP A 89 -20.73 -0.62 2.99
CA ASP A 89 -20.76 0.82 2.70
C ASP A 89 -20.47 1.70 3.93
N ASP A 90 -20.62 1.16 5.15
CA ASP A 90 -20.15 1.80 6.39
C ASP A 90 -18.65 2.16 6.32
N THR A 91 -17.85 1.33 5.64
CA THR A 91 -16.40 1.47 5.57
C THR A 91 -15.94 2.65 4.74
N ASP A 92 -16.79 3.18 3.85
CA ASP A 92 -16.49 4.37 3.07
C ASP A 92 -16.25 5.54 4.02
N ILE A 93 -17.14 5.74 5.01
CA ILE A 93 -16.98 6.77 6.03
C ILE A 93 -15.72 6.54 6.86
N TYR A 94 -15.47 5.30 7.28
CA TYR A 94 -14.30 4.98 8.10
C TYR A 94 -12.99 5.30 7.37
N LYS A 95 -12.85 4.86 6.12
CA LYS A 95 -11.64 5.10 5.31
C LYS A 95 -11.43 6.59 5.01
N ILE A 96 -12.48 7.37 4.76
CA ILE A 96 -12.31 8.81 4.54
C ILE A 96 -11.94 9.52 5.85
N ILE A 97 -12.52 9.13 7.01
CA ILE A 97 -12.08 9.63 8.33
C ILE A 97 -10.60 9.27 8.58
N GLU A 98 -10.15 8.08 8.19
CA GLU A 98 -8.74 7.68 8.28
C GLU A 98 -7.84 8.66 7.49
N GLY A 99 -8.18 8.94 6.22
CA GLY A 99 -7.43 9.89 5.39
C GLY A 99 -7.49 11.33 5.88
N ALA A 100 -8.65 11.79 6.34
CA ALA A 100 -8.81 13.10 6.97
C ALA A 100 -7.94 13.22 8.22
N SER A 101 -7.89 12.18 9.05
CA SER A 101 -7.05 12.14 10.25
C SER A 101 -5.57 12.24 9.91
N TYR A 102 -5.09 11.48 8.91
CA TYR A 102 -3.71 11.62 8.45
C TYR A 102 -3.42 13.02 7.92
N SER A 103 -4.33 13.59 7.12
CA SER A 103 -4.17 14.94 6.59
C SER A 103 -4.06 15.99 7.71
N MET A 104 -4.95 15.93 8.72
CA MET A 104 -4.96 16.86 9.85
C MET A 104 -3.72 16.74 10.75
N SER A 105 -3.08 15.57 10.79
CA SER A 105 -1.83 15.38 11.55
C SER A 105 -0.64 16.14 10.95
N VAL A 106 -0.70 16.47 9.66
CA VAL A 106 0.34 17.24 8.94
C VAL A 106 -0.09 18.70 8.78
N HIS A 107 -1.35 18.92 8.39
CA HIS A 107 -1.94 20.24 8.17
C HIS A 107 -3.20 20.39 9.04
N PRO A 108 -3.09 20.99 10.24
CA PRO A 108 -4.23 21.20 11.11
C PRO A 108 -5.36 21.95 10.40
N ASP A 109 -6.57 21.39 10.44
CA ASP A 109 -7.77 21.95 9.84
C ASP A 109 -8.94 21.86 10.83
N PRO A 110 -9.20 22.92 11.62
CA PRO A 110 -10.27 22.92 12.63
C PRO A 110 -11.67 22.71 12.06
N LYS A 111 -11.91 23.04 10.78
CA LYS A 111 -13.22 22.84 10.16
C LYS A 111 -13.42 21.38 9.81
N LEU A 112 -12.40 20.76 9.22
CA LEU A 112 -12.41 19.32 8.94
C LEU A 112 -12.49 18.51 10.23
N ASP A 113 -11.75 18.90 11.27
CA ASP A 113 -11.79 18.26 12.60
C ASP A 113 -13.19 18.29 13.22
N HIS A 114 -13.86 19.45 13.17
CA HIS A 114 -15.24 19.58 13.64
C HIS A 114 -16.24 18.76 12.83
N TYR A 115 -16.07 18.71 11.51
CA TYR A 115 -16.91 17.90 10.62
C TYR A 115 -16.74 16.40 10.90
N VAL A 116 -15.50 15.94 11.05
CA VAL A 116 -15.17 14.55 11.42
C VAL A 116 -15.75 14.20 12.79
N ASP A 117 -15.64 15.06 13.80
CA ASP A 117 -16.27 14.86 15.12
C ASP A 117 -17.81 14.73 15.01
N SER A 118 -18.43 15.49 14.11
CA SER A 118 -19.88 15.42 13.85
C SER A 118 -20.26 14.07 13.22
N LEU A 119 -19.48 13.57 12.27
CA LEU A 119 -19.68 12.23 11.70
C LEU A 119 -19.46 11.13 12.74
N ILE A 120 -18.41 11.21 13.56
CA ILE A 120 -18.13 10.26 14.65
C ILE A 120 -19.31 10.21 15.63
N THR A 121 -19.96 11.35 15.90
CA THR A 121 -21.16 11.41 16.74
C THR A 121 -22.33 10.64 16.13
N ILE A 122 -22.53 10.74 14.81
CA ILE A 122 -23.55 9.97 14.08
C ILE A 122 -23.23 8.47 14.12
N VAL A 123 -21.96 8.10 13.88
CA VAL A 123 -21.50 6.71 13.95
C VAL A 123 -21.69 6.12 15.35
N ALA A 124 -21.38 6.90 16.40
CA ALA A 124 -21.56 6.48 17.79
C ALA A 124 -23.02 6.15 18.12
N ALA A 125 -23.96 6.95 17.61
CA ALA A 125 -25.38 6.77 17.86
C ALA A 125 -25.94 5.49 17.23
N ALA A 126 -25.32 4.98 16.17
CA ALA A 126 -25.68 3.71 15.53
C ALA A 126 -25.13 2.47 16.23
N GLN A 127 -24.17 2.63 17.17
CA GLN A 127 -23.56 1.50 17.87
C GLN A 127 -24.52 0.93 18.91
N GLU A 128 -24.77 -0.37 18.85
CA GLU A 128 -25.62 -1.07 19.80
C GLU A 128 -25.01 -1.12 21.23
N PRO A 129 -25.83 -1.37 22.27
CA PRO A 129 -25.36 -1.36 23.66
C PRO A 129 -24.19 -2.31 23.97
N ASP A 130 -24.07 -3.42 23.25
CA ASP A 130 -23.00 -4.41 23.42
C ASP A 130 -21.73 -4.10 22.59
N GLY A 131 -21.77 -3.10 21.71
CA GLY A 131 -20.63 -2.70 20.86
C GLY A 131 -20.80 -3.06 19.38
N TYR A 132 -21.85 -3.78 19.01
CA TYR A 132 -22.11 -4.09 17.60
C TYR A 132 -22.37 -2.82 16.79
N LEU A 133 -21.71 -2.68 15.65
CA LEU A 133 -21.83 -1.51 14.78
C LEU A 133 -21.79 -1.97 13.33
N TYR A 134 -22.98 -2.11 12.75
CA TYR A 134 -23.16 -2.55 11.37
C TYR A 134 -24.56 -2.15 10.91
N THR A 135 -24.65 -1.11 10.09
CA THR A 135 -25.93 -0.46 9.78
C THR A 135 -26.85 -1.38 8.98
N ALA A 136 -26.30 -2.23 8.13
CA ALA A 136 -27.04 -3.15 7.26
C ALA A 136 -27.86 -4.23 8.00
N ARG A 137 -27.65 -4.39 9.32
CA ARG A 137 -28.51 -5.16 10.23
C ARG A 137 -29.25 -4.28 11.24
N THR A 138 -28.58 -3.27 11.78
CA THR A 138 -29.08 -2.50 12.93
C THR A 138 -30.34 -1.69 12.58
N ILE A 139 -30.48 -1.26 11.31
CA ILE A 139 -31.65 -0.49 10.83
C ILE A 139 -32.95 -1.30 10.95
N ASP A 140 -32.97 -2.49 10.36
CA ASP A 140 -34.10 -3.43 10.41
C ASP A 140 -33.58 -4.85 10.65
N PRO A 141 -33.49 -5.30 11.91
CA PRO A 141 -33.00 -6.64 12.22
C PRO A 141 -33.96 -7.76 11.80
N GLN A 142 -35.23 -7.46 11.47
CA GLN A 142 -36.18 -8.45 10.95
C GLN A 142 -35.98 -8.68 9.46
N HIS A 143 -35.54 -7.66 8.72
CA HIS A 143 -35.22 -7.73 7.30
C HIS A 143 -33.85 -7.12 7.01
N PRO A 144 -32.75 -7.71 7.54
CA PRO A 144 -31.42 -7.17 7.32
C PRO A 144 -31.04 -7.28 5.84
N HIS A 145 -29.97 -6.58 5.45
CA HIS A 145 -29.42 -6.70 4.11
C HIS A 145 -29.17 -8.18 3.76
N LYS A 146 -29.53 -8.60 2.54
CA LYS A 146 -29.55 -10.00 2.09
C LYS A 146 -28.25 -10.78 2.30
N TRP A 147 -27.10 -10.10 2.32
CA TRP A 147 -25.79 -10.71 2.56
C TRP A 147 -25.46 -10.91 4.05
N SER A 148 -26.20 -10.31 4.96
CA SER A 148 -25.96 -10.40 6.41
C SER A 148 -26.52 -11.70 7.01
N GLY A 149 -27.51 -12.33 6.36
CA GLY A 149 -28.23 -13.47 6.93
C GLY A 149 -29.12 -13.11 8.13
N SER A 150 -29.81 -14.11 8.67
CA SER A 150 -30.86 -13.93 9.69
C SER A 150 -30.34 -13.53 11.07
N GLU A 151 -29.08 -13.87 11.38
CA GLU A 151 -28.45 -13.59 12.68
C GLU A 151 -27.06 -13.00 12.45
N ARG A 152 -26.50 -12.33 13.47
CA ARG A 152 -25.15 -11.78 13.38
C ARG A 152 -24.14 -12.89 13.06
N TRP A 153 -23.13 -12.55 12.27
CA TRP A 153 -21.97 -13.38 11.95
C TRP A 153 -22.25 -14.67 11.14
N VAL A 154 -23.50 -15.07 10.92
CA VAL A 154 -23.82 -16.35 10.24
C VAL A 154 -23.42 -16.37 8.77
N GLN A 155 -23.20 -15.21 8.17
CA GLN A 155 -22.69 -15.03 6.81
C GLN A 155 -21.31 -14.34 6.79
N GLU A 156 -20.56 -14.38 7.90
CA GLU A 156 -19.26 -13.73 8.01
C GLU A 156 -18.26 -14.30 7.00
N SER A 157 -18.09 -15.62 6.93
CA SER A 157 -17.17 -16.27 5.97
C SER A 157 -17.63 -16.23 4.50
N VAL A 158 -18.68 -15.46 4.19
CA VAL A 158 -19.22 -15.29 2.83
C VAL A 158 -19.10 -13.84 2.41
N LEU A 159 -20.13 -13.02 2.58
CA LEU A 159 -20.20 -11.65 2.05
C LEU A 159 -20.87 -10.66 3.01
N SER A 160 -21.13 -11.02 4.27
CA SER A 160 -21.72 -10.04 5.21
C SER A 160 -20.80 -8.87 5.49
N HIS A 161 -19.48 -9.07 5.47
CA HIS A 161 -18.45 -8.06 5.77
C HIS A 161 -18.56 -7.46 7.18
N GLU A 162 -19.15 -8.16 8.16
CA GLU A 162 -19.27 -7.64 9.53
C GLU A 162 -17.86 -7.42 10.16
N LEU A 163 -16.94 -8.37 9.97
CA LEU A 163 -15.54 -8.22 10.43
C LEU A 163 -14.72 -7.27 9.55
N TYR A 164 -15.00 -7.18 8.25
CA TYR A 164 -14.36 -6.19 7.37
C TYR A 164 -14.70 -4.75 7.78
N ASN A 165 -15.97 -4.50 8.11
CA ASN A 165 -16.41 -3.21 8.64
C ASN A 165 -15.69 -2.88 9.96
N SER A 166 -15.55 -3.88 10.83
CA SER A 166 -14.83 -3.77 12.10
C SER A 166 -13.35 -3.45 11.89
N GLY A 167 -12.68 -4.12 10.96
CA GLY A 167 -11.26 -3.85 10.66
C GLY A 167 -11.01 -2.42 10.19
N HIS A 168 -11.83 -1.91 9.25
CA HIS A 168 -11.71 -0.52 8.81
C HIS A 168 -12.07 0.50 9.90
N LEU A 169 -13.05 0.20 10.76
CA LEU A 169 -13.33 0.99 11.96
C LEU A 169 -12.09 1.09 12.86
N PHE A 170 -11.39 -0.03 13.07
CA PHE A 170 -10.19 -0.08 13.93
C PHE A 170 -9.04 0.72 13.33
N GLU A 171 -8.81 0.62 12.02
CA GLU A 171 -7.80 1.41 11.33
C GLU A 171 -8.08 2.91 11.43
N ALA A 172 -9.31 3.33 11.12
CA ALA A 172 -9.72 4.72 11.13
C ALA A 172 -9.68 5.34 12.53
N ALA A 173 -10.18 4.62 13.54
CA ALA A 173 -10.17 5.08 14.92
C ALA A 173 -8.74 5.18 15.49
N SER A 174 -7.85 4.28 15.07
CA SER A 174 -6.43 4.33 15.41
C SER A 174 -5.76 5.58 14.83
N ALA A 175 -5.99 5.85 13.54
CA ALA A 175 -5.48 7.04 12.86
C ALA A 175 -6.01 8.34 13.49
N HIS A 176 -7.31 8.40 13.76
CA HIS A 176 -7.94 9.56 14.40
C HIS A 176 -7.37 9.83 15.79
N TYR A 177 -7.18 8.79 16.60
CA TYR A 177 -6.58 8.92 17.93
C TYR A 177 -5.14 9.44 17.85
N GLN A 178 -4.34 8.91 16.92
CA GLN A 178 -2.96 9.34 16.73
C GLN A 178 -2.86 10.80 16.23
N ALA A 179 -3.78 11.22 15.36
CA ALA A 179 -3.80 12.57 14.81
C ALA A 179 -4.27 13.63 15.81
N THR A 180 -5.26 13.31 16.65
CA THR A 180 -5.99 14.31 17.46
C THR A 180 -5.80 14.14 18.97
N GLY A 181 -5.37 12.96 19.42
CA GLY A 181 -5.40 12.55 20.83
C GLY A 181 -6.81 12.27 21.38
N LYS A 182 -7.88 12.52 20.61
CA LYS A 182 -9.27 12.33 21.03
C LYS A 182 -9.65 10.86 21.04
N ARG A 183 -10.44 10.47 22.04
CA ARG A 183 -10.87 9.07 22.24
C ARG A 183 -12.30 8.79 21.80
N ASN A 184 -13.02 9.77 21.28
CA ASN A 184 -14.41 9.63 20.82
C ASN A 184 -14.55 8.48 19.80
N PHE A 185 -13.70 8.43 18.77
CA PHE A 185 -13.76 7.35 17.80
C PHE A 185 -13.10 6.05 18.31
N LEU A 186 -11.97 6.18 19.02
CA LEU A 186 -11.26 5.03 19.61
C LEU A 186 -12.16 4.22 20.55
N ASN A 187 -12.96 4.88 21.40
CA ASN A 187 -13.83 4.17 22.33
C ASN A 187 -14.95 3.38 21.61
N ILE A 188 -15.45 3.86 20.46
CA ILE A 188 -16.40 3.12 19.61
C ILE A 188 -15.74 1.85 19.08
N ALA A 189 -14.53 1.98 18.53
CA ALA A 189 -13.74 0.86 18.03
C ALA A 189 -13.40 -0.17 19.13
N LEU A 190 -12.99 0.28 20.32
CA LEU A 190 -12.67 -0.61 21.44
C LEU A 190 -13.89 -1.39 21.92
N LYS A 191 -15.06 -0.74 22.02
CA LYS A 191 -16.31 -1.41 22.40
C LYS A 191 -16.70 -2.48 21.38
N ASN A 192 -16.49 -2.20 20.09
CA ASN A 192 -16.71 -3.18 19.02
C ASN A 192 -15.70 -4.34 19.08
N ALA A 193 -14.40 -4.05 19.26
CA ALA A 193 -13.36 -5.07 19.40
C ALA A 193 -13.57 -5.96 20.64
N ASP A 194 -14.08 -5.40 21.74
CA ASP A 194 -14.43 -6.16 22.95
C ASP A 194 -15.60 -7.11 22.70
N LEU A 195 -16.59 -6.73 21.89
CA LEU A 195 -17.64 -7.64 21.43
C LEU A 195 -17.05 -8.77 20.60
N LEU A 196 -16.15 -8.47 19.67
CA LEU A 196 -15.51 -9.51 18.85
C LEU A 196 -14.75 -10.52 19.71
N ASP A 197 -13.99 -10.06 20.71
CA ASP A 197 -13.29 -10.94 21.66
C ASP A 197 -14.26 -11.80 22.48
N GLN A 198 -15.47 -11.30 22.78
CA GLN A 198 -16.51 -12.09 23.46
C GLN A 198 -17.13 -13.16 22.55
N VAL A 199 -17.34 -12.86 21.27
CA VAL A 199 -18.03 -13.72 20.30
C VAL A 199 -17.10 -14.76 19.66
N PHE A 200 -15.88 -14.37 19.32
CA PHE A 200 -14.92 -15.18 18.58
C PHE A 200 -13.77 -15.64 19.49
N GLY A 201 -13.23 -16.82 19.20
CA GLY A 201 -12.08 -17.37 19.93
C GLY A 201 -12.20 -18.86 20.23
N PRO A 202 -11.20 -19.44 20.91
CA PRO A 202 -11.22 -20.86 21.30
C PRO A 202 -12.46 -21.22 22.12
N GLY A 203 -13.21 -22.24 21.70
CA GLY A 203 -14.47 -22.66 22.34
C GLY A 203 -15.67 -21.73 22.09
N LYS A 204 -15.50 -20.71 21.24
CA LYS A 204 -16.54 -19.77 20.80
C LYS A 204 -16.76 -19.90 19.28
N ARG A 205 -17.34 -18.88 18.63
CA ARG A 205 -17.41 -18.83 17.16
C ARG A 205 -16.00 -18.85 16.57
N ASN A 206 -15.86 -19.54 15.44
CA ASN A 206 -14.58 -19.87 14.86
C ASN A 206 -14.55 -19.66 13.33
N ASP A 207 -15.45 -18.82 12.84
CA ASP A 207 -15.55 -18.38 11.46
C ASP A 207 -14.30 -17.56 11.09
N ALA A 208 -13.72 -17.82 9.92
CA ALA A 208 -12.71 -16.94 9.35
C ALA A 208 -13.39 -15.71 8.71
N PRO A 209 -12.77 -14.52 8.77
CA PRO A 209 -13.29 -13.34 8.08
C PRO A 209 -13.49 -13.61 6.59
N GLY A 210 -14.67 -13.30 6.06
CA GLY A 210 -14.96 -13.47 4.63
C GLY A 210 -14.21 -12.47 3.75
N HIS A 211 -13.78 -11.35 4.33
CA HIS A 211 -12.86 -10.37 3.75
C HIS A 211 -11.93 -9.84 4.85
N GLU A 212 -10.64 -10.04 4.66
CA GLU A 212 -9.54 -9.80 5.59
C GLU A 212 -9.23 -8.33 5.73
N ILE A 213 -8.94 -7.90 6.95
CA ILE A 213 -8.50 -6.55 7.35
C ILE A 213 -8.59 -6.43 8.88
N VAL A 214 -9.53 -7.17 9.50
CA VAL A 214 -9.75 -7.14 10.96
C VAL A 214 -8.51 -7.54 11.73
N GLU A 215 -7.70 -8.43 11.17
CA GLU A 215 -6.44 -8.92 11.73
C GLU A 215 -5.44 -7.77 11.95
N MET A 216 -5.20 -6.96 10.91
CA MET A 216 -4.29 -5.80 11.02
C MET A 216 -4.90 -4.64 11.82
N GLY A 217 -6.22 -4.44 11.74
CA GLY A 217 -6.94 -3.46 12.58
C GLY A 217 -6.80 -3.77 14.08
N LEU A 218 -6.98 -5.03 14.48
CA LEU A 218 -6.80 -5.49 15.85
C LEU A 218 -5.36 -5.33 16.33
N VAL A 219 -4.36 -5.55 15.47
CA VAL A 219 -2.96 -5.28 15.81
C VAL A 219 -2.73 -3.79 16.08
N LYS A 220 -3.33 -2.88 15.31
CA LYS A 220 -3.25 -1.43 15.60
C LYS A 220 -3.85 -1.10 16.97
N LEU A 221 -5.01 -1.67 17.32
CA LEU A 221 -5.60 -1.49 18.65
C LEU A 221 -4.73 -2.06 19.77
N TYR A 222 -4.09 -3.22 19.55
CA TYR A 222 -3.12 -3.77 20.50
C TYR A 222 -1.93 -2.83 20.70
N ARG A 223 -1.37 -2.24 19.63
CA ARG A 223 -0.25 -1.29 19.74
C ARG A 223 -0.64 -0.04 20.54
N ILE A 224 -1.88 0.43 20.43
CA ILE A 224 -2.39 1.58 21.19
C ILE A 224 -2.65 1.25 22.67
N THR A 225 -3.29 0.10 22.94
CA THR A 225 -3.82 -0.23 24.27
C THR A 225 -2.87 -1.08 25.12
N GLY A 226 -2.02 -1.88 24.48
CA GLY A 226 -1.26 -2.94 25.13
C GLY A 226 -2.09 -4.17 25.52
N GLU A 227 -3.38 -4.23 25.19
CA GLU A 227 -4.27 -5.33 25.56
C GLU A 227 -4.06 -6.55 24.65
N LYS A 228 -3.40 -7.58 25.19
CA LYS A 228 -3.05 -8.80 24.44
C LYS A 228 -4.23 -9.54 23.84
N LYS A 229 -5.45 -9.36 24.35
CA LYS A 229 -6.66 -9.99 23.81
C LYS A 229 -6.87 -9.65 22.33
N TYR A 230 -6.58 -8.41 21.92
CA TYR A 230 -6.71 -7.99 20.52
C TYR A 230 -5.68 -8.67 19.61
N LEU A 231 -4.42 -8.80 20.05
CA LEU A 231 -3.39 -9.56 19.31
C LEU A 231 -3.74 -11.05 19.22
N ASN A 232 -4.22 -11.64 20.31
CA ASN A 232 -4.64 -13.04 20.33
C ASN A 232 -5.84 -13.28 19.40
N LEU A 233 -6.77 -12.34 19.34
CA LEU A 233 -7.93 -12.40 18.44
C LEU A 233 -7.51 -12.26 16.97
N ALA A 234 -6.57 -11.36 16.65
CA ALA A 234 -6.00 -11.26 15.31
C ALA A 234 -5.35 -12.58 14.86
N LYS A 235 -4.53 -13.18 15.74
CA LYS A 235 -3.93 -14.50 15.50
C LYS A 235 -5.01 -15.59 15.33
N PHE A 236 -6.05 -15.56 16.15
CA PHE A 236 -7.14 -16.53 16.08
C PHE A 236 -7.88 -16.49 14.74
N PHE A 237 -8.12 -15.31 14.16
CA PHE A 237 -8.75 -15.20 12.85
C PHE A 237 -7.86 -15.76 11.74
N ILE A 238 -6.55 -15.53 11.80
CA ILE A 238 -5.57 -16.15 10.88
C ILE A 238 -5.61 -17.67 11.00
N ASP A 239 -5.53 -18.19 12.24
CA ASP A 239 -5.50 -19.63 12.52
C ASP A 239 -6.83 -20.35 12.23
N SER A 240 -7.93 -19.60 12.17
CA SER A 240 -9.25 -20.17 11.90
C SER A 240 -9.45 -20.53 10.42
N ARG A 241 -8.55 -20.09 9.54
CA ARG A 241 -8.61 -20.35 8.10
C ARG A 241 -8.25 -21.79 7.74
N GLY A 242 -8.91 -22.32 6.71
CA GLY A 242 -8.50 -23.56 6.04
C GLY A 242 -8.89 -24.85 6.73
N LYS A 243 -9.89 -24.83 7.62
CA LYS A 243 -10.29 -26.02 8.40
C LYS A 243 -10.84 -27.16 7.55
N GLU A 244 -11.52 -26.84 6.46
CA GLU A 244 -12.17 -27.83 5.59
C GLU A 244 -11.30 -28.24 4.39
N ASN A 245 -10.17 -27.57 4.17
CA ASN A 245 -9.27 -27.77 3.02
C ASN A 245 -10.02 -27.90 1.67
N ASP A 246 -10.75 -26.86 1.28
CA ASP A 246 -11.59 -26.83 0.08
C ASP A 246 -11.06 -25.82 -0.96
N PRO A 247 -10.56 -26.26 -2.12
CA PRO A 247 -10.09 -25.38 -3.19
C PRO A 247 -11.12 -24.33 -3.64
N LYS A 248 -12.43 -24.58 -3.49
CA LYS A 248 -13.48 -23.62 -3.85
C LYS A 248 -13.50 -22.38 -2.94
N LYS A 249 -12.87 -22.45 -1.78
CA LYS A 249 -12.71 -21.33 -0.84
C LYS A 249 -11.46 -20.49 -1.10
N ALA A 250 -10.81 -20.66 -2.26
CA ALA A 250 -9.63 -19.89 -2.63
C ALA A 250 -9.92 -18.38 -2.78
N TYR A 251 -11.15 -18.01 -3.13
CA TYR A 251 -11.58 -16.61 -3.28
C TYR A 251 -11.24 -15.72 -2.07
N SER A 252 -11.38 -16.24 -0.85
CA SER A 252 -11.03 -15.59 0.43
C SER A 252 -9.85 -16.27 1.14
N GLN A 253 -8.95 -16.92 0.38
CA GLN A 253 -7.75 -17.57 0.90
C GLN A 253 -8.04 -18.52 2.09
N ASP A 254 -9.23 -19.15 2.11
CA ASP A 254 -9.70 -20.07 3.16
C ASP A 254 -9.63 -21.54 2.69
N HIS A 255 -9.01 -21.77 1.53
CA HIS A 255 -8.87 -23.09 0.93
C HIS A 255 -7.90 -24.02 1.66
N LYS A 256 -6.94 -23.48 2.43
CA LYS A 256 -5.92 -24.21 3.19
C LYS A 256 -5.55 -23.42 4.44
N PRO A 257 -5.06 -24.07 5.52
CA PRO A 257 -4.46 -23.33 6.63
C PRO A 257 -3.34 -22.44 6.10
N LEU A 258 -3.27 -21.19 6.56
CA LEU A 258 -2.33 -20.21 6.02
C LEU A 258 -0.88 -20.73 5.94
N ILE A 259 -0.42 -21.43 6.98
CA ILE A 259 0.95 -21.97 7.04
C ILE A 259 1.24 -23.07 5.99
N GLN A 260 0.21 -23.54 5.28
CA GLN A 260 0.28 -24.50 4.18
C GLN A 260 0.02 -23.87 2.81
N GLN A 261 -0.25 -22.57 2.76
CA GLN A 261 -0.38 -21.83 1.51
C GLN A 261 1.01 -21.43 0.99
N ASP A 262 1.16 -21.48 -0.33
CA ASP A 262 2.43 -21.25 -1.04
C ASP A 262 2.27 -20.42 -2.32
N GLU A 263 1.04 -20.11 -2.73
CA GLU A 263 0.75 -19.27 -3.89
C GLU A 263 -0.29 -18.19 -3.58
N ALA A 264 -0.22 -17.07 -4.30
CA ALA A 264 -1.26 -16.04 -4.24
C ALA A 264 -2.45 -16.45 -5.11
N VAL A 265 -3.62 -16.62 -4.48
CA VAL A 265 -4.86 -17.09 -5.15
C VAL A 265 -6.06 -16.27 -4.71
N GLY A 266 -7.14 -16.32 -5.49
CA GLY A 266 -8.41 -15.67 -5.15
C GLY A 266 -8.34 -14.14 -5.23
N HIS A 267 -9.26 -13.48 -4.54
CA HIS A 267 -9.43 -12.04 -4.61
C HIS A 267 -8.16 -11.30 -4.14
N ALA A 268 -7.68 -10.34 -4.94
CA ALA A 268 -6.35 -9.75 -4.74
C ALA A 268 -6.25 -8.84 -3.49
N VAL A 269 -7.27 -8.03 -3.21
CA VAL A 269 -7.32 -7.18 -1.99
C VAL A 269 -7.33 -8.01 -0.72
N ARG A 270 -8.26 -8.97 -0.63
CA ARG A 270 -8.36 -9.96 0.44
C ARG A 270 -7.01 -10.58 0.79
N ALA A 271 -6.32 -11.10 -0.22
CA ALA A 271 -4.98 -11.66 -0.09
C ALA A 271 -3.97 -10.62 0.46
N GLY A 272 -3.87 -9.44 -0.15
CA GLY A 272 -2.92 -8.40 0.29
C GLY A 272 -3.16 -7.90 1.72
N TYR A 273 -4.42 -7.77 2.13
CA TYR A 273 -4.79 -7.42 3.51
C TYR A 273 -4.50 -8.56 4.49
N LEU A 274 -4.81 -9.81 4.12
CA LEU A 274 -4.45 -10.99 4.91
C LEU A 274 -2.95 -11.04 5.16
N TYR A 275 -2.14 -11.01 4.11
CA TYR A 275 -0.69 -11.15 4.24
C TYR A 275 -0.06 -9.99 5.01
N SER A 276 -0.65 -8.79 4.93
CA SER A 276 -0.29 -7.66 5.78
C SER A 276 -0.57 -7.93 7.26
N GLY A 277 -1.78 -8.41 7.60
CA GLY A 277 -2.13 -8.80 8.98
C GLY A 277 -1.28 -9.95 9.52
N VAL A 278 -0.92 -10.90 8.66
CA VAL A 278 -0.03 -12.01 9.00
C VAL A 278 1.37 -11.53 9.32
N ALA A 279 1.93 -10.63 8.50
CA ALA A 279 3.25 -10.05 8.78
C ALA A 279 3.27 -9.33 10.13
N ASP A 280 2.20 -8.59 10.45
CA ASP A 280 2.02 -7.91 11.73
C ASP A 280 1.99 -8.91 12.92
N VAL A 281 1.23 -9.99 12.81
CA VAL A 281 1.15 -11.03 13.84
C VAL A 281 2.46 -11.80 13.96
N ALA A 282 3.13 -12.13 12.85
CA ALA A 282 4.41 -12.82 12.83
C ALA A 282 5.49 -11.99 13.54
N ALA A 283 5.57 -10.69 13.25
CA ALA A 283 6.49 -9.75 13.90
C ALA A 283 6.28 -9.67 15.41
N LEU A 284 5.02 -9.65 15.86
CA LEU A 284 4.66 -9.50 17.29
C LEU A 284 4.74 -10.80 18.11
N THR A 285 4.64 -11.95 17.45
CA THR A 285 4.64 -13.27 18.12
C THR A 285 5.95 -14.02 17.96
N GLY A 286 6.78 -13.65 16.97
CA GLY A 286 7.99 -14.38 16.61
C GLY A 286 7.70 -15.73 15.92
N ASP A 287 6.48 -15.93 15.41
CA ASP A 287 6.08 -17.18 14.78
C ASP A 287 6.63 -17.29 13.34
N SER A 288 7.68 -18.10 13.19
CA SER A 288 8.37 -18.30 11.91
C SER A 288 7.55 -19.07 10.88
N ALA A 289 6.50 -19.80 11.29
CA ALA A 289 5.67 -20.54 10.34
C ALA A 289 4.85 -19.61 9.44
N TYR A 290 4.34 -18.52 10.01
CA TYR A 290 3.69 -17.46 9.24
C TYR A 290 4.66 -16.80 8.25
N LEU A 291 5.85 -16.45 8.72
CA LEU A 291 6.89 -15.83 7.89
C LEU A 291 7.23 -16.72 6.69
N ALA A 292 7.46 -18.02 6.92
CA ALA A 292 7.79 -18.96 5.86
C ALA A 292 6.66 -19.11 4.81
N ALA A 293 5.39 -18.98 5.21
CA ALA A 293 4.27 -19.04 4.29
C ALA A 293 4.17 -17.77 3.44
N ILE A 294 4.19 -16.59 4.06
CA ILE A 294 4.08 -15.33 3.32
C ILE A 294 5.31 -15.05 2.45
N ASP A 295 6.48 -15.58 2.80
CA ASP A 295 7.68 -15.53 1.93
C ASP A 295 7.47 -16.31 0.62
N LYS A 296 6.88 -17.51 0.69
CA LYS A 296 6.57 -18.32 -0.51
C LYS A 296 5.48 -17.70 -1.36
N ILE A 297 4.41 -17.21 -0.71
CA ILE A 297 3.30 -16.55 -1.39
C ILE A 297 3.79 -15.27 -2.09
N TRP A 298 4.66 -14.49 -1.42
CA TRP A 298 5.28 -13.31 -2.01
C TRP A 298 6.15 -13.66 -3.23
N ASP A 299 6.97 -14.72 -3.12
CA ASP A 299 7.77 -15.21 -4.24
C ASP A 299 6.89 -15.61 -5.43
N ASN A 300 5.79 -16.34 -5.20
CA ASN A 300 4.83 -16.67 -6.25
C ASN A 300 4.23 -15.41 -6.90
N ALA A 301 3.76 -14.45 -6.10
CA ALA A 301 3.15 -13.23 -6.61
C ALA A 301 4.12 -12.44 -7.49
N VAL A 302 5.35 -12.22 -7.03
CA VAL A 302 6.34 -11.38 -7.73
C VAL A 302 7.04 -12.10 -8.90
N SER A 303 7.16 -13.43 -8.84
CA SER A 303 7.77 -14.21 -9.93
C SER A 303 6.79 -14.63 -11.03
N LYS A 304 5.48 -14.63 -10.78
CA LYS A 304 4.51 -15.21 -11.72
C LYS A 304 3.22 -14.41 -11.93
N LYS A 305 2.86 -13.48 -11.03
CA LYS A 305 1.52 -12.86 -11.01
C LYS A 305 1.51 -11.35 -10.80
N LEU A 306 2.64 -10.67 -11.04
CA LEU A 306 2.80 -9.24 -10.87
C LEU A 306 2.86 -8.58 -12.24
N TYR A 307 1.96 -7.64 -12.52
CA TYR A 307 2.02 -6.84 -13.75
C TYR A 307 3.21 -5.87 -13.73
N ILE A 308 3.69 -5.45 -14.91
CA ILE A 308 4.79 -4.49 -15.03
C ILE A 308 4.51 -3.13 -14.35
N THR A 309 3.24 -2.77 -14.18
CA THR A 309 2.78 -1.58 -13.44
C THR A 309 2.76 -1.78 -11.92
N GLY A 310 3.15 -2.97 -11.43
CA GLY A 310 3.02 -3.35 -10.02
C GLY A 310 1.58 -3.66 -9.59
N GLY A 311 0.65 -3.76 -10.54
CA GLY A 311 -0.71 -4.22 -10.29
C GLY A 311 -0.77 -5.72 -10.00
N ILE A 312 -1.80 -6.14 -9.25
CA ILE A 312 -2.11 -7.54 -8.96
C ILE A 312 -3.61 -7.79 -9.15
N GLY A 313 -3.95 -8.97 -9.66
CA GLY A 313 -5.32 -9.36 -10.02
C GLY A 313 -5.53 -9.36 -11.53
N ALA A 314 -5.55 -10.54 -12.13
CA ALA A 314 -5.65 -10.70 -13.58
C ALA A 314 -7.09 -10.83 -14.08
N ARG A 315 -8.01 -11.30 -13.23
CA ARG A 315 -9.36 -11.69 -13.63
C ARG A 315 -10.42 -10.78 -13.03
N HIS A 316 -11.36 -10.32 -13.86
CA HIS A 316 -12.59 -9.68 -13.41
C HIS A 316 -13.45 -10.64 -12.58
N GLU A 317 -13.52 -11.91 -12.99
CA GLU A 317 -14.18 -12.93 -12.19
C GLU A 317 -13.45 -13.08 -10.85
N GLY A 318 -14.16 -12.73 -9.78
CA GLY A 318 -13.64 -12.80 -8.42
C GLY A 318 -12.59 -11.73 -8.08
N GLU A 319 -12.33 -10.76 -8.96
CA GLU A 319 -11.36 -9.67 -8.72
C GLU A 319 -9.98 -10.25 -8.31
N ALA A 320 -9.57 -11.30 -9.04
CA ALA A 320 -8.71 -12.34 -8.51
C ALA A 320 -7.36 -12.44 -9.22
N PHE A 321 -6.39 -13.00 -8.50
CA PHE A 321 -5.20 -13.58 -9.11
C PHE A 321 -5.60 -14.63 -10.16
N GLY A 322 -4.91 -14.59 -11.30
CA GLY A 322 -4.95 -15.65 -12.29
C GLY A 322 -4.02 -16.82 -11.93
N ASP A 323 -3.85 -17.71 -12.90
CA ASP A 323 -2.84 -18.74 -12.88
C ASP A 323 -1.43 -18.13 -13.02
N ASN A 324 -0.41 -18.93 -12.76
CA ASN A 324 0.97 -18.49 -12.93
C ASN A 324 1.23 -18.06 -14.39
N TYR A 325 1.78 -16.86 -14.58
CA TYR A 325 2.05 -16.20 -15.87
C TYR A 325 0.81 -15.79 -16.69
N GLU A 326 -0.39 -15.87 -16.11
CA GLU A 326 -1.60 -15.28 -16.70
C GLU A 326 -1.67 -13.79 -16.38
N LEU A 327 -1.25 -12.96 -17.34
CA LEU A 327 -1.19 -11.50 -17.21
C LEU A 327 -1.78 -10.81 -18.46
N PRO A 328 -3.07 -11.01 -18.78
CA PRO A 328 -3.70 -10.35 -19.92
C PRO A 328 -3.72 -8.83 -19.74
N ASN A 329 -3.52 -8.07 -20.81
CA ASN A 329 -3.41 -6.61 -20.74
C ASN A 329 -4.76 -5.89 -20.83
N LEU A 330 -5.60 -6.29 -21.78
CA LEU A 330 -6.91 -5.69 -22.05
C LEU A 330 -7.91 -6.00 -20.93
N THR A 331 -7.91 -7.24 -20.44
CA THR A 331 -8.83 -7.72 -19.40
C THR A 331 -8.20 -7.77 -18.01
N ALA A 332 -7.05 -7.10 -17.82
CA ALA A 332 -6.42 -6.97 -16.51
C ALA A 332 -7.37 -6.30 -15.51
N TYR A 333 -7.57 -6.92 -14.35
CA TYR A 333 -8.35 -6.29 -13.28
C TYR A 333 -7.53 -5.22 -12.55
N ASN A 334 -6.41 -5.59 -11.93
CA ASN A 334 -5.48 -4.65 -11.28
C ASN A 334 -6.20 -3.56 -10.47
N GLU A 335 -7.04 -3.99 -9.51
CA GLU A 335 -7.81 -3.05 -8.72
C GLU A 335 -6.89 -2.04 -8.00
N THR A 336 -7.30 -0.77 -7.96
CA THR A 336 -6.57 0.27 -7.20
C THR A 336 -6.40 -0.13 -5.73
N CYS A 337 -7.41 -0.73 -5.09
CA CYS A 337 -7.28 -1.25 -3.72
C CYS A 337 -6.23 -2.37 -3.62
N ALA A 338 -6.10 -3.22 -4.64
CA ALA A 338 -5.14 -4.32 -4.62
C ALA A 338 -3.71 -3.79 -4.78
N ALA A 339 -3.50 -2.75 -5.58
CA ALA A 339 -2.22 -2.04 -5.66
C ALA A 339 -1.85 -1.39 -4.31
N ILE A 340 -2.81 -0.77 -3.60
CA ILE A 340 -2.62 -0.24 -2.25
C ILE A 340 -2.29 -1.36 -1.25
N ALA A 341 -3.02 -2.48 -1.28
CA ALA A 341 -2.76 -3.64 -0.43
C ALA A 341 -1.36 -4.24 -0.71
N ASN A 342 -0.91 -4.22 -1.98
CA ASN A 342 0.43 -4.66 -2.35
C ASN A 342 1.53 -3.75 -1.75
N VAL A 343 1.28 -2.43 -1.66
CA VAL A 343 2.18 -1.51 -0.93
C VAL A 343 2.23 -1.86 0.55
N TYR A 344 1.08 -2.07 1.20
CA TYR A 344 1.02 -2.43 2.62
C TYR A 344 1.74 -3.74 2.93
N TRP A 345 1.59 -4.73 2.05
CA TRP A 345 2.22 -6.03 2.18
C TRP A 345 3.74 -5.91 2.02
N ASN A 346 4.21 -5.31 0.92
CA ASN A 346 5.64 -5.17 0.65
C ASN A 346 6.35 -4.31 1.70
N TYR A 347 5.72 -3.26 2.21
CA TYR A 347 6.31 -2.47 3.28
C TYR A 347 6.55 -3.31 4.54
N ARG A 348 5.58 -4.16 4.93
CA ARG A 348 5.75 -5.05 6.09
C ARG A 348 6.79 -6.13 5.85
N MET A 349 6.88 -6.66 4.62
CA MET A 349 7.96 -7.58 4.26
C MET A 349 9.33 -6.91 4.37
N PHE A 350 9.46 -5.63 3.96
CA PHE A 350 10.65 -4.84 4.22
C PHE A 350 10.93 -4.71 5.73
N LEU A 351 9.91 -4.41 6.57
CA LEU A 351 10.11 -4.28 8.02
C LEU A 351 10.56 -5.59 8.70
N LEU A 352 10.15 -6.75 8.16
CA LEU A 352 10.59 -8.08 8.62
C LEU A 352 12.03 -8.39 8.21
N HIS A 353 12.37 -8.08 6.96
CA HIS A 353 13.56 -8.65 6.31
C HIS A 353 14.71 -7.67 6.09
N GLY A 354 14.42 -6.37 6.02
CA GLY A 354 15.39 -5.32 5.69
C GLY A 354 15.99 -5.47 4.30
N ASP A 355 15.21 -5.95 3.33
CA ASP A 355 15.64 -6.18 1.96
C ASP A 355 14.96 -5.19 1.01
N ALA A 356 15.77 -4.52 0.18
CA ALA A 356 15.32 -3.47 -0.73
C ALA A 356 14.38 -4.01 -1.81
N LYS A 357 14.43 -5.32 -2.14
CA LYS A 357 13.58 -5.91 -3.17
C LYS A 357 12.08 -5.71 -2.92
N TYR A 358 11.69 -5.66 -1.65
CA TYR A 358 10.31 -5.37 -1.26
C TYR A 358 9.96 -3.90 -1.52
N ILE A 359 10.91 -2.99 -1.31
CA ILE A 359 10.76 -1.57 -1.64
C ILE A 359 10.73 -1.35 -3.16
N ASP A 360 11.44 -2.17 -3.95
CA ASP A 360 11.38 -2.08 -5.42
C ASP A 360 9.98 -2.44 -5.95
N VAL A 361 9.36 -3.50 -5.42
CA VAL A 361 7.96 -3.85 -5.74
C VAL A 361 7.00 -2.76 -5.25
N LEU A 362 7.23 -2.23 -4.05
CA LEU A 362 6.45 -1.11 -3.50
C LEU A 362 6.54 0.13 -4.40
N GLU A 363 7.75 0.54 -4.81
CA GLU A 363 7.99 1.69 -5.68
C GLU A 363 7.29 1.50 -7.03
N ARG A 364 7.39 0.31 -7.62
CA ARG A 364 6.72 0.00 -8.89
C ARG A 364 5.21 0.12 -8.78
N SER A 365 4.57 -0.46 -7.75
CA SER A 365 3.13 -0.29 -7.52
C SER A 365 2.77 1.17 -7.24
N LEU A 366 3.54 1.84 -6.37
CA LEU A 366 3.25 3.20 -5.90
C LEU A 366 3.30 4.25 -7.02
N TYR A 367 4.30 4.22 -7.89
CA TYR A 367 4.49 5.21 -8.96
C TYR A 367 3.72 4.88 -10.25
N ASN A 368 3.08 3.70 -10.33
CA ASN A 368 2.34 3.26 -11.50
C ASN A 368 0.92 2.83 -11.13
N GLY A 369 0.69 1.57 -10.74
CA GLY A 369 -0.64 0.99 -10.56
C GLY A 369 -1.49 1.59 -9.43
N VAL A 370 -0.89 2.25 -8.42
CA VAL A 370 -1.65 2.95 -7.38
C VAL A 370 -2.15 4.29 -7.91
N ILE A 371 -1.24 5.16 -8.35
CA ILE A 371 -1.59 6.53 -8.73
C ILE A 371 -2.26 6.64 -10.11
N SER A 372 -2.25 5.59 -10.93
CA SER A 372 -3.15 5.49 -12.10
C SER A 372 -4.61 5.49 -11.69
N GLY A 373 -4.92 5.01 -10.48
CA GLY A 373 -6.25 4.86 -9.92
C GLY A 373 -7.00 6.17 -9.65
N VAL A 374 -6.34 7.32 -9.71
CA VAL A 374 -6.93 8.64 -9.45
C VAL A 374 -6.54 9.64 -10.53
N GLY A 375 -7.52 10.40 -11.03
CA GLY A 375 -7.29 11.46 -11.99
C GLY A 375 -6.46 12.60 -11.38
N LEU A 376 -5.79 13.36 -12.23
CA LEU A 376 -5.04 14.56 -11.80
C LEU A 376 -5.96 15.61 -11.19
N ASP A 377 -7.26 15.55 -11.48
CA ASP A 377 -8.30 16.38 -10.87
C ASP A 377 -8.63 16.01 -9.42
N GLY A 378 -8.19 14.83 -8.95
CA GLY A 378 -8.49 14.30 -7.61
C GLY A 378 -9.94 13.91 -7.37
N LYS A 379 -10.78 13.88 -8.41
CA LYS A 379 -12.24 13.65 -8.31
C LYS A 379 -12.72 12.44 -9.08
N THR A 380 -11.93 11.93 -10.02
CA THR A 380 -12.28 10.76 -10.83
C THR A 380 -11.33 9.61 -10.53
N PHE A 381 -11.83 8.38 -10.55
CA PHE A 381 -11.12 7.19 -10.12
C PHE A 381 -11.29 6.04 -11.10
N PHE A 382 -10.27 5.18 -11.15
CA PHE A 382 -10.41 3.84 -11.70
C PHE A 382 -10.68 2.84 -10.58
N TYR A 383 -11.53 1.86 -10.89
CA TYR A 383 -11.65 0.65 -10.09
C TYR A 383 -10.61 -0.37 -10.62
N PRO A 384 -10.80 -1.00 -11.80
CA PRO A 384 -9.73 -1.69 -12.52
C PRO A 384 -8.71 -0.77 -13.21
N ASN A 385 -7.44 -1.20 -13.29
CA ASN A 385 -6.36 -0.47 -13.98
C ASN A 385 -5.76 -1.33 -15.11
N PRO A 386 -6.33 -1.31 -16.33
CA PRO A 386 -5.88 -2.13 -17.44
C PRO A 386 -4.53 -1.66 -18.00
N LEU A 387 -3.87 -2.52 -18.78
CA LEU A 387 -2.63 -2.19 -19.50
C LEU A 387 -2.86 -1.98 -21.00
N GLU A 388 -4.08 -2.21 -21.48
CA GLU A 388 -4.53 -1.96 -22.84
C GLU A 388 -6.00 -1.50 -22.82
N CYS A 389 -6.34 -0.53 -23.65
CA CYS A 389 -7.70 -0.07 -23.90
C CYS A 389 -7.90 -0.03 -25.42
N ASP A 390 -8.77 -0.88 -25.95
CA ASP A 390 -9.12 -0.94 -27.37
C ASP A 390 -10.37 -0.13 -27.71
N MET A 391 -10.93 0.60 -26.74
CA MET A 391 -12.20 1.33 -26.81
C MET A 391 -13.46 0.46 -27.02
N HIS A 392 -13.36 -0.87 -26.91
CA HIS A 392 -14.48 -1.79 -27.04
C HIS A 392 -14.72 -2.60 -25.75
N TYR A 393 -13.67 -3.00 -25.05
CA TYR A 393 -13.79 -3.71 -23.78
C TYR A 393 -13.99 -2.74 -22.62
N HIS A 394 -15.20 -2.72 -22.06
CA HIS A 394 -15.59 -1.84 -20.95
C HIS A 394 -15.05 -2.39 -19.62
N PHE A 395 -13.78 -2.08 -19.33
CA PHE A 395 -13.09 -2.61 -18.17
C PHE A 395 -13.50 -1.94 -16.85
N ASN A 396 -13.96 -0.69 -16.84
CA ASN A 396 -14.22 0.01 -15.58
C ASN A 396 -15.64 -0.26 -15.06
N SER A 397 -15.81 -0.11 -13.75
CA SER A 397 -17.13 -0.26 -13.11
C SER A 397 -18.16 0.68 -13.72
N GLY A 398 -19.38 0.18 -13.95
CA GLY A 398 -20.44 0.93 -14.62
C GLY A 398 -20.34 0.92 -16.14
N GLU A 399 -19.63 -0.05 -16.73
CA GLU A 399 -19.44 -0.18 -18.19
C GLU A 399 -18.71 1.04 -18.79
N ALA A 400 -17.78 1.63 -18.04
CA ALA A 400 -17.03 2.81 -18.43
C ALA A 400 -15.64 2.45 -19.00
N LEU A 401 -15.10 3.36 -19.81
CA LEU A 401 -13.72 3.28 -20.37
C LEU A 401 -12.79 4.34 -19.76
N ASP A 402 -13.34 5.23 -18.93
CA ASP A 402 -12.66 6.32 -18.27
C ASP A 402 -12.88 6.30 -16.75
N ARG A 403 -12.10 7.11 -16.05
CA ARG A 403 -12.24 7.31 -14.62
C ARG A 403 -13.60 7.91 -14.29
N GLN A 404 -14.23 7.39 -13.24
CA GLN A 404 -15.56 7.80 -12.80
C GLN A 404 -15.49 8.53 -11.46
N PRO A 405 -16.41 9.46 -11.17
CA PRO A 405 -16.36 10.25 -9.95
C PRO A 405 -16.67 9.43 -8.69
N TRP A 406 -17.47 8.37 -8.80
CA TRP A 406 -17.86 7.49 -7.71
C TRP A 406 -18.44 6.18 -8.26
N PHE A 407 -18.60 5.18 -7.40
CA PHE A 407 -19.17 3.88 -7.74
C PHE A 407 -20.18 3.41 -6.69
N ASP A 408 -21.03 2.44 -7.03
CA ASP A 408 -21.84 1.78 -6.00
C ASP A 408 -20.95 1.07 -4.98
N CYS A 409 -19.93 0.32 -5.46
CA CYS A 409 -18.83 -0.19 -4.63
C CYS A 409 -17.68 0.82 -4.65
N SER A 410 -17.65 1.74 -3.69
CA SER A 410 -16.67 2.85 -3.64
C SER A 410 -15.41 2.54 -2.82
N CYS A 411 -14.96 1.29 -2.88
CA CYS A 411 -13.73 0.86 -2.22
C CYS A 411 -12.51 1.69 -2.68
N CYS A 412 -12.33 1.87 -3.99
CA CYS A 412 -11.16 2.52 -4.59
C CYS A 412 -11.05 4.01 -4.25
N PRO A 413 -12.08 4.86 -4.46
CA PRO A 413 -12.02 6.29 -4.10
C PRO A 413 -11.68 6.53 -2.62
N THR A 414 -12.32 5.76 -1.73
CA THR A 414 -12.14 5.92 -0.27
C THR A 414 -10.81 5.36 0.21
N ASN A 415 -10.29 4.30 -0.43
CA ASN A 415 -8.96 3.77 -0.14
C ASN A 415 -7.87 4.76 -0.60
N MET A 416 -8.08 5.45 -1.73
CA MET A 416 -7.17 6.50 -2.20
C MET A 416 -7.07 7.66 -1.18
N CYS A 417 -8.21 8.07 -0.59
CA CYS A 417 -8.27 9.13 0.42
C CYS A 417 -7.30 8.86 1.58
N ARG A 418 -7.30 7.64 2.12
CA ARG A 418 -6.43 7.27 3.25
C ARG A 418 -4.99 7.01 2.82
N PHE A 419 -4.78 6.47 1.63
CA PHE A 419 -3.47 6.01 1.22
C PHE A 419 -2.52 7.18 0.90
N ILE A 420 -2.96 8.15 0.09
CA ILE A 420 -2.08 9.23 -0.41
C ILE A 420 -1.48 10.05 0.74
N ALA A 421 -2.26 10.33 1.79
CA ALA A 421 -1.78 11.06 2.95
C ALA A 421 -0.66 10.32 3.73
N SER A 422 -0.60 8.98 3.61
CA SER A 422 0.39 8.14 4.31
C SER A 422 1.73 7.99 3.59
N VAL A 423 1.80 8.36 2.30
CA VAL A 423 2.98 8.14 1.44
C VAL A 423 4.32 8.60 2.06
N PRO A 424 4.42 9.76 2.74
CA PRO A 424 5.68 10.18 3.36
C PRO A 424 6.30 9.14 4.33
N GLY A 425 5.47 8.29 4.95
CA GLY A 425 5.93 7.28 5.92
C GLY A 425 6.68 6.09 5.30
N TYR A 426 6.69 5.98 3.97
CA TYR A 426 7.45 4.94 3.26
C TYR A 426 8.86 5.40 2.88
N ILE A 427 9.20 6.69 3.06
CA ILE A 427 10.48 7.27 2.61
C ILE A 427 11.66 6.79 3.46
N TYR A 428 11.50 6.81 4.79
CA TYR A 428 12.56 6.47 5.73
C TYR A 428 12.14 5.34 6.68
N ALA A 429 13.12 4.59 7.15
CA ALA A 429 12.96 3.66 8.26
C ALA A 429 14.22 3.63 9.12
N GLN A 430 14.16 2.97 10.28
CA GLN A 430 15.28 2.87 11.19
C GLN A 430 15.33 1.49 11.86
N SER A 431 16.53 1.06 12.22
CA SER A 431 16.75 -0.10 13.08
C SER A 431 17.99 0.10 13.93
N ASN A 432 17.84 0.15 15.25
CA ASN A 432 18.95 0.44 16.17
C ASN A 432 19.76 1.67 15.72
N ASN A 433 20.97 1.44 15.22
CA ASN A 433 21.92 2.44 14.75
C ASN A 433 21.97 2.59 13.23
N ALA A 434 20.95 2.13 12.51
CA ALA A 434 20.84 2.22 11.05
C ALA A 434 19.64 3.07 10.63
N LEU A 435 19.89 3.98 9.68
CA LEU A 435 18.89 4.81 9.01
C LEU A 435 18.74 4.33 7.57
N TYR A 436 17.54 3.92 7.18
CA TYR A 436 17.20 3.47 5.83
C TYR A 436 16.58 4.62 5.04
N VAL A 437 17.09 4.84 3.82
CA VAL A 437 16.47 5.69 2.80
C VAL A 437 15.89 4.78 1.74
N ASN A 438 14.57 4.59 1.79
CA ASN A 438 13.82 3.67 0.94
C ASN A 438 13.34 4.34 -0.35
N LEU A 439 12.66 5.49 -0.25
CA LEU A 439 12.15 6.21 -1.41
C LEU A 439 12.91 7.52 -1.61
N PHE A 440 13.00 7.95 -2.87
CA PHE A 440 13.65 9.19 -3.27
C PHE A 440 12.59 10.24 -3.58
N ALA A 441 12.52 11.25 -2.73
CA ALA A 441 11.61 12.38 -2.89
C ALA A 441 12.17 13.58 -2.12
N GLN A 442 11.97 14.79 -2.65
CA GLN A 442 12.39 15.99 -1.94
C GLN A 442 11.64 16.08 -0.61
N SER A 443 12.39 15.92 0.48
CA SER A 443 11.80 15.71 1.79
C SER A 443 12.77 16.06 2.92
N SER A 444 12.24 16.19 4.14
CA SER A 444 13.03 16.35 5.36
C SER A 444 12.37 15.64 6.55
N SER A 445 13.19 15.14 7.47
CA SER A 445 12.73 14.51 8.71
C SER A 445 13.78 14.64 9.82
N THR A 446 13.39 14.32 11.05
CA THR A 446 14.32 14.10 12.16
C THR A 446 14.07 12.70 12.70
N VAL A 447 15.05 11.81 12.51
CA VAL A 447 14.93 10.40 12.85
C VAL A 447 15.64 10.12 14.17
N GLN A 448 15.02 9.33 15.05
CA GLN A 448 15.51 9.05 16.40
C GLN A 448 16.24 7.70 16.50
N LEU A 449 17.51 7.68 16.08
CA LEU A 449 18.34 6.47 16.13
C LEU A 449 18.65 6.05 17.59
N ASN A 450 18.65 4.74 17.85
CA ASN A 450 18.79 4.15 19.18
C ASN A 450 17.89 4.78 20.26
N LYS A 451 16.75 5.39 19.87
CA LYS A 451 15.84 6.14 20.75
C LYS A 451 16.47 7.35 21.47
N LYS A 452 17.68 7.78 21.08
CA LYS A 452 18.47 8.79 21.80
C LYS A 452 19.22 9.77 20.91
N LEU A 453 19.48 9.41 19.66
CA LEU A 453 20.24 10.23 18.73
C LEU A 453 19.30 10.83 17.68
N PRO A 454 18.91 12.10 17.81
CA PRO A 454 18.21 12.82 16.75
C PRO A 454 19.17 13.08 15.58
N VAL A 455 18.76 12.61 14.40
CA VAL A 455 19.46 12.84 13.13
C VAL A 455 18.52 13.58 12.20
N ALA A 456 18.82 14.84 11.91
CA ALA A 456 18.14 15.56 10.85
C ALA A 456 18.63 15.04 9.50
N ILE A 457 17.68 14.69 8.63
CA ILE A 457 17.95 14.22 7.27
C ILE A 457 17.08 15.00 6.29
N SER A 458 17.64 15.39 5.15
CA SER A 458 16.89 15.95 4.03
C SER A 458 17.37 15.44 2.70
N GLN A 459 16.46 15.36 1.73
CA GLN A 459 16.71 15.02 0.34
C GLN A 459 16.39 16.22 -0.56
N GLU A 460 17.31 16.56 -1.46
CA GLU A 460 17.13 17.48 -2.58
C GLU A 460 17.21 16.67 -3.87
N THR A 461 16.11 16.58 -4.64
CA THR A 461 16.05 15.79 -5.87
C THR A 461 14.86 16.19 -6.75
N LYS A 462 14.95 15.86 -8.05
CA LYS A 462 13.83 15.92 -9.01
C LYS A 462 13.30 14.53 -9.37
N TYR A 463 13.63 13.50 -8.58
CA TYR A 463 13.04 12.17 -8.69
C TYR A 463 11.51 12.27 -8.73
N PRO A 464 10.80 11.54 -9.60
CA PRO A 464 11.26 10.43 -10.45
C PRO A 464 11.80 10.84 -11.83
N TRP A 465 11.94 12.14 -12.12
CA TRP A 465 12.35 12.61 -13.44
C TRP A 465 13.86 12.69 -13.62
N ASP A 466 14.62 12.78 -12.53
CA ASP A 466 16.08 12.80 -12.54
C ASP A 466 16.63 11.96 -11.38
N GLY A 467 17.75 11.28 -11.63
CA GLY A 467 18.35 10.34 -10.69
C GLY A 467 19.39 10.95 -9.75
N GLN A 468 19.60 12.27 -9.78
CA GLN A 468 20.47 12.94 -8.82
C GLN A 468 19.71 13.19 -7.52
N VAL A 469 20.27 12.69 -6.43
CA VAL A 469 19.75 12.86 -5.08
C VAL A 469 20.87 13.37 -4.19
N LYS A 470 20.64 14.52 -3.57
CA LYS A 470 21.54 15.07 -2.56
C LYS A 470 20.90 14.91 -1.18
N ILE A 471 21.56 14.16 -0.31
CA ILE A 471 21.07 13.85 1.03
C ILE A 471 21.93 14.57 2.05
N SER A 472 21.35 15.50 2.81
CA SER A 472 22.05 16.13 3.92
C SER A 472 21.79 15.33 5.19
N VAL A 473 22.85 14.97 5.91
CA VAL A 473 22.82 14.20 7.15
C VAL A 473 23.41 15.08 8.26
N SER A 474 22.64 15.31 9.31
CA SER A 474 23.01 16.24 10.37
C SER A 474 22.60 15.71 11.75
N PRO A 475 23.43 14.86 12.38
CA PRO A 475 23.24 14.51 13.78
C PRO A 475 23.56 15.71 14.68
N GLU A 476 22.87 15.84 15.82
CA GLU A 476 23.15 16.91 16.80
C GLU A 476 24.59 16.88 17.35
N LYS A 477 25.19 15.69 17.41
CA LYS A 477 26.59 15.46 17.79
C LYS A 477 27.22 14.50 16.81
N ALA A 478 28.50 14.71 16.49
CA ALA A 478 29.27 13.76 15.69
C ALA A 478 29.10 12.34 16.28
N SER A 479 28.58 11.42 15.46
CA SER A 479 28.14 10.11 15.92
C SER A 479 28.37 9.06 14.85
N GLN A 480 28.80 7.86 15.26
CA GLN A 480 28.91 6.70 14.39
C GLN A 480 27.53 6.07 14.19
N PHE A 481 27.06 6.00 12.94
CA PHE A 481 25.87 5.24 12.57
C PHE A 481 25.87 4.86 11.10
N THR A 482 24.99 3.93 10.75
CA THR A 482 24.89 3.38 9.41
C THR A 482 23.80 4.09 8.61
N LEU A 483 24.13 4.56 7.41
CA LEU A 483 23.14 4.97 6.41
C LEU A 483 22.99 3.84 5.38
N CYS A 484 21.78 3.29 5.28
CA CYS A 484 21.41 2.29 4.29
C CYS A 484 20.66 2.99 3.14
N LEU A 485 21.34 3.20 2.02
CA LEU A 485 20.77 3.87 0.85
C LEU A 485 20.32 2.84 -0.17
N ARG A 486 19.02 2.78 -0.51
CA ARG A 486 18.52 1.77 -1.46
C ARG A 486 19.21 1.94 -2.81
N ILE A 487 19.63 0.84 -3.39
CA ILE A 487 20.01 0.73 -4.80
C ILE A 487 18.82 0.10 -5.52
N PRO A 488 18.06 0.87 -6.33
CA PRO A 488 16.88 0.32 -7.00
C PRO A 488 17.25 -0.81 -7.96
N GLY A 489 16.50 -1.91 -7.94
CA GLY A 489 16.73 -3.04 -8.83
C GLY A 489 16.81 -2.64 -10.31
N TRP A 490 15.96 -1.70 -10.76
CA TRP A 490 15.96 -1.23 -12.16
C TRP A 490 17.28 -0.56 -12.57
N ALA A 491 18.01 0.04 -11.62
CA ALA A 491 19.34 0.61 -11.84
C ALA A 491 20.43 -0.48 -11.87
N GLU A 492 20.18 -1.65 -11.27
CA GLU A 492 21.04 -2.85 -11.30
C GLU A 492 20.56 -3.90 -12.31
N ASN A 493 19.84 -3.48 -13.36
CA ASN A 493 19.36 -4.35 -14.44
C ASN A 493 18.35 -5.43 -14.02
N GLN A 494 17.61 -5.19 -12.93
CA GLN A 494 16.54 -6.05 -12.45
C GLN A 494 15.20 -5.30 -12.47
N VAL A 495 14.29 -5.69 -13.36
CA VAL A 495 12.99 -5.01 -13.54
C VAL A 495 12.10 -5.18 -12.29
N VAL A 496 12.04 -6.41 -11.80
CA VAL A 496 11.40 -6.87 -10.55
C VAL A 496 12.29 -7.98 -9.95
N PRO A 497 12.19 -8.33 -8.66
CA PRO A 497 13.11 -9.29 -8.03
C PRO A 497 12.82 -10.76 -8.38
N SER A 498 12.69 -11.05 -9.67
CA SER A 498 12.42 -12.36 -10.26
C SER A 498 12.84 -12.34 -11.75
N ASP A 499 12.63 -13.46 -12.45
CA ASP A 499 12.80 -13.59 -13.91
C ASP A 499 11.49 -13.34 -14.69
N LEU A 500 10.48 -12.74 -14.05
CA LEU A 500 9.20 -12.43 -14.71
C LEU A 500 9.37 -11.40 -15.84
N TYR A 501 10.33 -10.49 -15.69
CA TYR A 501 10.64 -9.44 -16.65
C TYR A 501 12.15 -9.25 -16.78
N SER A 502 12.63 -8.99 -17.99
CA SER A 502 14.03 -8.68 -18.29
C SER A 502 14.15 -7.41 -19.12
N PHE A 503 15.26 -6.71 -18.96
CA PHE A 503 15.61 -5.63 -19.87
C PHE A 503 16.21 -6.19 -21.16
N VAL A 504 15.72 -5.71 -22.31
CA VAL A 504 16.25 -6.07 -23.64
C VAL A 504 17.72 -5.65 -23.79
N SER A 505 18.11 -4.55 -23.14
CA SER A 505 19.50 -4.09 -23.11
C SER A 505 19.85 -3.62 -21.71
N PRO A 506 20.98 -4.07 -21.13
CA PRO A 506 21.40 -3.66 -19.79
C PRO A 506 21.83 -2.19 -19.77
N GLU A 507 21.53 -1.51 -18.66
CA GLU A 507 22.15 -0.26 -18.23
C GLU A 507 23.63 -0.53 -17.97
N THR A 508 24.44 0.40 -18.45
CA THR A 508 25.91 0.36 -18.32
C THR A 508 26.42 1.41 -17.34
N GLY A 509 25.61 2.44 -17.08
CA GLY A 509 25.85 3.38 -15.99
C GLY A 509 25.78 2.66 -14.65
N LEU A 510 26.71 2.99 -13.76
CA LEU A 510 26.69 2.51 -12.39
C LEU A 510 26.12 3.58 -11.47
N VAL A 511 25.41 3.12 -10.45
CA VAL A 511 25.08 3.94 -9.30
C VAL A 511 26.37 4.45 -8.66
N SER A 512 26.43 5.75 -8.36
CA SER A 512 27.59 6.34 -7.68
C SER A 512 27.17 7.09 -6.43
N VAL A 513 27.97 6.91 -5.36
CA VAL A 513 27.78 7.53 -4.07
C VAL A 513 29.05 8.26 -3.68
N THR A 514 28.94 9.52 -3.32
CA THR A 514 30.02 10.30 -2.72
C THR A 514 29.55 10.89 -1.40
N VAL A 515 30.47 11.12 -0.47
CA VAL A 515 30.18 11.87 0.76
C VAL A 515 31.15 13.04 0.84
N ASN A 516 30.60 14.25 0.93
CA ASN A 516 31.35 15.52 0.91
C ASN A 516 32.24 15.67 -0.34
N GLY A 517 31.75 15.22 -1.49
CA GLY A 517 32.45 15.29 -2.78
C GLY A 517 33.45 14.16 -3.06
N GLU A 518 33.77 13.33 -2.05
CA GLU A 518 34.71 12.22 -2.20
C GLU A 518 33.98 10.89 -2.37
N PRO A 519 34.41 10.00 -3.30
CA PRO A 519 33.87 8.65 -3.40
C PRO A 519 33.92 7.91 -2.06
N VAL A 520 32.79 7.32 -1.67
CA VAL A 520 32.69 6.56 -0.41
C VAL A 520 32.72 5.06 -0.70
N GLN A 521 33.48 4.31 0.09
CA GLN A 521 33.45 2.86 0.08
C GLN A 521 32.24 2.39 0.88
N TYR A 522 31.45 1.48 0.31
CA TYR A 522 30.31 0.86 0.96
C TYR A 522 30.20 -0.61 0.57
N LYS A 523 29.47 -1.39 1.37
CA LYS A 523 29.06 -2.75 0.99
C LYS A 523 27.64 -2.71 0.48
N THR A 524 27.34 -3.51 -0.53
CA THR A 524 25.95 -3.78 -0.90
C THR A 524 25.43 -4.94 -0.05
N GLU A 525 24.41 -4.68 0.76
CA GLU A 525 23.74 -5.72 1.56
C GLU A 525 22.23 -5.62 1.31
N LYS A 526 21.63 -6.70 0.80
CA LYS A 526 20.18 -6.79 0.50
C LYS A 526 19.64 -5.58 -0.28
N GLY A 527 20.38 -5.18 -1.32
CA GLY A 527 20.04 -4.05 -2.20
C GLY A 527 20.19 -2.65 -1.56
N TYR A 528 20.92 -2.52 -0.45
CA TYR A 528 21.32 -1.24 0.11
C TYR A 528 22.83 -1.02 0.01
N ALA A 529 23.24 0.19 -0.38
CA ALA A 529 24.56 0.71 -0.10
C ALA A 529 24.68 1.02 1.40
N VAL A 530 25.44 0.22 2.14
CA VAL A 530 25.62 0.32 3.59
C VAL A 530 26.85 1.17 3.92
N ILE A 531 26.62 2.38 4.39
CA ILE A 531 27.65 3.37 4.70
C ILE A 531 27.72 3.55 6.22
N ASP A 532 28.65 2.84 6.86
CA ASP A 532 28.90 2.93 8.30
C ASP A 532 30.10 3.85 8.57
N ARG A 533 29.84 5.02 9.13
CA ARG A 533 30.86 6.04 9.42
C ARG A 533 30.46 6.96 10.57
N GLU A 534 31.41 7.78 11.00
CA GLU A 534 31.12 8.94 11.82
C GLU A 534 30.50 10.03 10.92
N TRP A 535 29.28 10.43 11.24
CA TRP A 535 28.56 11.51 10.59
C TRP A 535 28.65 12.77 11.42
N LYS A 536 28.80 13.91 10.75
CA LYS A 536 28.88 15.25 11.35
C LYS A 536 27.78 16.14 10.79
N GLN A 537 27.48 17.21 11.51
CA GLN A 537 26.53 18.21 11.04
C GLN A 537 26.94 18.74 9.67
N GLY A 538 26.01 18.71 8.72
CA GLY A 538 26.22 19.18 7.35
C GLY A 538 26.95 18.21 6.43
N ASP A 539 27.18 16.96 6.82
CA ASP A 539 27.66 15.94 5.87
C ASP A 539 26.63 15.77 4.74
N VAL A 540 27.13 15.68 3.50
CA VAL A 540 26.30 15.57 2.29
C VAL A 540 26.65 14.30 1.55
N VAL A 541 25.66 13.44 1.34
CA VAL A 541 25.74 12.32 0.41
C VAL A 541 25.21 12.78 -0.94
N SER A 542 26.03 12.70 -1.99
CA SER A 542 25.57 12.88 -3.36
C SER A 542 25.45 11.52 -4.03
N TYR A 543 24.25 11.23 -4.49
CA TYR A 543 23.84 9.96 -5.06
C TYR A 543 23.36 10.17 -6.49
N ASN A 544 23.92 9.44 -7.44
CA ASN A 544 23.52 9.50 -8.84
C ASN A 544 23.08 8.13 -9.33
N ILE A 545 21.80 8.03 -9.70
CA ILE A 545 21.16 6.83 -10.21
C ILE A 545 20.96 7.01 -11.73
N PRO A 546 21.61 6.20 -12.59
CA PRO A 546 21.40 6.29 -14.03
C PRO A 546 19.95 5.98 -14.42
N MET A 547 19.29 6.90 -15.15
CA MET A 547 17.89 6.76 -15.58
C MET A 547 17.77 6.72 -17.10
N SER A 548 18.39 5.74 -17.76
CA SER A 548 18.19 5.56 -19.20
C SER A 548 16.77 5.06 -19.51
N ILE A 549 16.31 5.34 -20.73
CA ILE A 549 15.09 4.74 -21.28
C ILE A 549 15.37 3.27 -21.57
N ARG A 550 14.52 2.38 -21.06
CA ARG A 550 14.68 0.93 -21.17
C ARG A 550 13.49 0.30 -21.87
N ARG A 551 13.78 -0.78 -22.59
CA ARG A 551 12.78 -1.72 -23.11
C ARG A 551 12.75 -2.96 -22.23
N VAL A 552 11.56 -3.35 -21.82
CA VAL A 552 11.30 -4.53 -21.00
C VAL A 552 10.60 -5.59 -21.83
N GLU A 553 11.05 -6.83 -21.72
CA GLU A 553 10.36 -8.01 -22.24
C GLU A 553 9.86 -8.87 -21.08
N ALA A 554 8.72 -9.53 -21.27
CA ALA A 554 8.20 -10.48 -20.31
C ALA A 554 8.84 -11.86 -20.46
N ASN A 555 8.81 -12.65 -19.39
CA ASN A 555 9.10 -14.06 -19.44
C ASN A 555 8.27 -14.73 -20.54
N ALA A 556 8.87 -15.65 -21.30
CA ALA A 556 8.22 -16.29 -22.44
C ALA A 556 6.94 -17.09 -22.09
N GLN A 557 6.73 -17.38 -20.80
CA GLN A 557 5.49 -17.99 -20.30
C GLN A 557 4.31 -17.02 -20.23
N VAL A 558 4.55 -15.71 -20.24
CA VAL A 558 3.50 -14.68 -20.30
C VAL A 558 3.03 -14.55 -21.75
N ALA A 559 2.02 -15.34 -22.11
CA ALA A 559 1.56 -15.48 -23.49
C ALA A 559 1.08 -14.15 -24.10
N ASP A 560 0.38 -13.32 -23.32
CA ASP A 560 -0.16 -12.02 -23.76
C ASP A 560 0.91 -10.99 -24.15
N ASP A 561 2.15 -11.17 -23.66
CA ASP A 561 3.28 -10.25 -23.88
C ASP A 561 4.30 -10.81 -24.88
N ALA A 562 4.02 -11.99 -25.46
CA ALA A 562 4.90 -12.62 -26.44
C ALA A 562 5.14 -11.70 -27.65
N GLY A 563 6.41 -11.41 -27.94
CA GLY A 563 6.80 -10.53 -29.04
C GLY A 563 6.45 -9.05 -28.82
N LYS A 564 6.20 -8.63 -27.58
CA LYS A 564 5.97 -7.22 -27.21
C LYS A 564 7.09 -6.67 -26.33
N VAL A 565 7.17 -5.35 -26.23
CA VAL A 565 8.01 -4.64 -25.25
C VAL A 565 7.21 -3.58 -24.52
N ALA A 566 7.51 -3.38 -23.24
CA ALA A 566 7.12 -2.17 -22.50
C ALA A 566 8.29 -1.18 -22.47
N ILE A 567 7.99 0.10 -22.27
CA ILE A 567 8.99 1.16 -22.07
C ILE A 567 8.96 1.59 -20.61
N GLU A 568 10.12 1.68 -19.97
CA GLU A 568 10.26 2.27 -18.64
C GLU A 568 11.48 3.18 -18.53
N ARG A 569 11.44 4.10 -17.58
CA ARG A 569 12.55 4.99 -17.25
C ARG A 569 12.53 5.27 -15.74
N GLY A 570 13.60 4.88 -15.05
CA GLY A 570 13.61 4.88 -13.59
C GLY A 570 12.44 4.04 -13.05
N PRO A 571 11.64 4.54 -12.10
CA PRO A 571 10.51 3.79 -11.55
C PRO A 571 9.23 3.88 -12.39
N ILE A 572 9.24 4.64 -13.49
CA ILE A 572 8.04 4.97 -14.27
C ILE A 572 7.91 4.05 -15.48
N VAL A 573 6.78 3.34 -15.55
CA VAL A 573 6.32 2.63 -16.74
C VAL A 573 5.58 3.61 -17.65
N TYR A 574 5.76 3.45 -18.96
CA TYR A 574 5.16 4.31 -19.98
C TYR A 574 4.09 3.57 -20.78
N CYS A 575 3.13 4.32 -21.32
CA CYS A 575 2.13 3.84 -22.27
C CYS A 575 2.03 4.80 -23.46
N LEU A 576 1.49 4.31 -24.57
CA LEU A 576 0.99 5.17 -25.65
C LEU A 576 -0.51 5.39 -25.45
N GLU A 577 -0.97 6.62 -25.71
CA GLU A 577 -2.38 7.00 -25.70
C GLU A 577 -2.76 7.59 -27.07
N GLY A 578 -3.99 7.35 -27.53
CA GLY A 578 -4.48 7.79 -28.85
C GLY A 578 -4.38 9.31 -29.03
N ALA A 579 -4.56 10.08 -27.96
CA ALA A 579 -4.42 11.53 -27.93
C ALA A 579 -3.08 12.04 -28.48
N ASP A 580 -1.99 11.27 -28.33
CA ASP A 580 -0.67 11.62 -28.86
C ASP A 580 -0.29 10.88 -30.15
N ASN A 581 -0.97 9.77 -30.46
CA ASN A 581 -0.50 8.79 -31.47
C ASN A 581 -1.50 8.54 -32.63
N GLY A 582 -2.74 9.00 -32.49
CA GLY A 582 -3.82 8.84 -33.46
C GLY A 582 -4.60 7.53 -33.33
N ALA A 583 -5.68 7.42 -34.11
CA ALA A 583 -6.66 6.33 -34.05
C ALA A 583 -6.21 4.98 -34.63
N ASP A 584 -4.96 4.86 -35.09
CA ASP A 584 -4.35 3.60 -35.54
C ASP A 584 -3.30 3.08 -34.53
N LEU A 585 -3.35 3.57 -33.28
CA LEU A 585 -2.41 3.23 -32.22
C LEU A 585 -2.34 1.72 -31.99
N MET A 586 -3.46 1.00 -32.01
CA MET A 586 -3.46 -0.45 -31.78
C MET A 586 -2.62 -1.23 -32.82
N THR A 587 -2.43 -0.68 -34.03
CA THR A 587 -1.62 -1.29 -35.10
C THR A 587 -0.14 -0.91 -35.09
N LEU A 588 0.26 0.00 -34.18
CA LEU A 588 1.63 0.49 -34.05
C LEU A 588 2.56 -0.60 -33.50
N SER A 589 3.75 -0.72 -34.08
CA SER A 589 4.85 -1.60 -33.65
C SER A 589 6.13 -0.79 -33.42
N LEU A 590 6.96 -1.20 -32.47
CA LEU A 590 8.21 -0.52 -32.12
C LEU A 590 9.42 -1.32 -32.64
N PRO A 591 10.15 -0.81 -33.64
CA PRO A 591 11.39 -1.43 -34.09
C PRO A 591 12.49 -1.39 -33.02
N ASP A 592 13.29 -2.45 -32.92
CA ASP A 592 14.47 -2.50 -32.04
C ASP A 592 15.52 -1.42 -32.38
N SER A 593 15.58 -1.04 -33.65
CA SER A 593 16.47 0.01 -34.17
C SER A 593 16.02 1.44 -33.81
N SER A 594 14.78 1.60 -33.30
CA SER A 594 14.23 2.91 -32.97
C SER A 594 15.02 3.56 -31.83
N LYS A 595 15.47 4.79 -32.06
CA LYS A 595 16.16 5.58 -31.04
C LYS A 595 15.13 6.35 -30.22
N LEU A 596 15.08 6.04 -28.93
CA LEU A 596 14.16 6.69 -28.00
C LEU A 596 14.82 7.92 -27.39
N THR A 597 14.05 9.00 -27.28
CA THR A 597 14.47 10.27 -26.69
C THR A 597 13.44 10.73 -25.69
N GLU A 598 13.89 11.39 -24.61
CA GLU A 598 13.03 11.95 -23.59
C GLU A 598 12.94 13.47 -23.66
N SER A 599 11.83 14.03 -23.20
CA SER A 599 11.66 15.47 -23.03
C SER A 599 10.76 15.75 -21.83
N TYR A 600 11.13 16.73 -21.00
CA TYR A 600 10.26 17.18 -19.91
C TYR A 600 9.22 18.17 -20.45
N ASN A 601 7.94 17.80 -20.37
CA ASN A 601 6.82 18.64 -20.74
C ASN A 601 6.16 19.22 -19.48
N SER A 602 6.44 20.49 -19.18
CA SER A 602 5.85 21.19 -18.03
C SER A 602 4.43 21.73 -18.28
N GLY A 603 3.95 21.74 -19.52
CA GLY A 603 2.71 22.40 -19.91
C GLY A 603 1.47 21.52 -19.81
N GLU A 604 1.64 20.20 -19.74
CA GLU A 604 0.55 19.21 -19.78
C GLU A 604 0.72 18.13 -18.71
N LEU A 605 -0.40 17.49 -18.34
CA LEU A 605 -0.43 16.33 -17.43
C LEU A 605 0.34 16.56 -16.12
N SER A 606 0.28 17.79 -15.60
CA SER A 606 0.96 18.22 -14.36
C SER A 606 2.49 18.10 -14.37
N GLY A 607 3.12 18.12 -15.53
CA GLY A 607 4.59 18.12 -15.64
C GLY A 607 5.17 16.71 -15.64
N VAL A 608 5.43 16.17 -16.84
CA VAL A 608 5.92 14.79 -17.01
C VAL A 608 7.10 14.72 -17.97
N VAL A 609 7.95 13.72 -17.81
CA VAL A 609 8.89 13.32 -18.87
C VAL A 609 8.12 12.46 -19.87
N THR A 610 8.07 12.85 -21.14
CA THR A 610 7.56 12.04 -22.25
C THR A 610 8.69 11.36 -22.99
N ILE A 611 8.41 10.24 -23.65
CA ILE A 611 9.37 9.49 -24.47
C ILE A 611 8.85 9.45 -25.90
N SER A 612 9.70 9.78 -26.87
CA SER A 612 9.36 9.74 -28.29
C SER A 612 10.39 8.94 -29.07
N GLY A 613 9.96 8.40 -30.21
CA GLY A 613 10.81 7.69 -31.16
C GLY A 613 10.06 7.43 -32.45
N ASP A 614 10.67 6.69 -33.36
CA ASP A 614 10.02 6.24 -34.59
C ASP A 614 9.38 4.87 -34.38
N ALA A 615 8.13 4.72 -34.81
CA ALA A 615 7.38 3.48 -34.80
C ALA A 615 6.90 3.14 -36.21
N GLU A 616 6.49 1.88 -36.40
CA GLU A 616 5.97 1.37 -37.64
C GLU A 616 4.48 1.05 -37.55
N ILE A 617 3.70 1.53 -38.51
CA ILE A 617 2.27 1.26 -38.64
C ILE A 617 2.04 0.43 -39.90
N ALA A 618 1.36 -0.70 -39.76
CA ALA A 618 1.00 -1.56 -40.88
C ALA A 618 -0.23 -1.00 -41.63
N LYS A 619 -0.06 -0.64 -42.91
CA LYS A 619 -1.14 -0.22 -43.82
C LYS A 619 -1.25 -1.21 -44.98
N GLY A 620 -1.94 -2.32 -44.75
CA GLY A 620 -2.06 -3.41 -45.71
C GLY A 620 -0.69 -4.06 -45.99
N LYS A 621 -0.19 -3.93 -47.22
CA LYS A 621 1.15 -4.43 -47.61
C LYS A 621 2.30 -3.43 -47.43
N LYS A 622 2.00 -2.21 -46.97
CA LYS A 622 2.98 -1.15 -46.75
C LYS A 622 3.18 -0.91 -45.27
N THR A 623 4.38 -0.49 -44.90
CA THR A 623 4.70 0.01 -43.57
C THR A 623 4.95 1.50 -43.65
N GLU A 624 4.32 2.27 -42.77
CA GLU A 624 4.56 3.70 -42.60
C GLU A 624 5.36 3.91 -41.31
N VAL A 625 6.41 4.73 -41.38
CA VAL A 625 7.14 5.17 -40.19
C VAL A 625 6.49 6.44 -39.66
N ARG A 626 6.12 6.45 -38.38
CA ARG A 626 5.54 7.61 -37.70
C ARG A 626 6.23 7.83 -36.36
N LYS A 627 6.39 9.11 -35.98
CA LYS A 627 6.78 9.44 -34.62
C LYS A 627 5.68 9.09 -33.64
N PHE A 628 6.06 8.46 -32.54
CA PHE A 628 5.16 8.20 -31.42
C PHE A 628 5.57 9.04 -30.21
N THR A 629 4.63 9.22 -29.29
CA THR A 629 4.89 9.76 -27.96
C THR A 629 4.27 8.83 -26.93
N ALA A 630 5.07 8.44 -25.95
CA ALA A 630 4.66 7.71 -24.78
C ALA A 630 4.69 8.65 -23.56
N ILE A 631 3.69 8.48 -22.71
CA ILE A 631 3.50 9.23 -21.45
C ILE A 631 3.62 8.25 -20.27
N PRO A 632 3.91 8.73 -19.05
CA PRO A 632 3.83 7.88 -17.86
C PRO A 632 2.47 7.20 -17.75
N TYR A 633 2.46 5.90 -17.45
CA TYR A 633 1.22 5.12 -17.34
C TYR A 633 0.22 5.80 -16.42
N PHE A 634 0.63 6.32 -15.27
CA PHE A 634 -0.29 6.90 -14.31
C PHE A 634 -1.06 8.14 -14.79
N VAL A 635 -0.60 8.85 -15.83
CA VAL A 635 -1.28 10.04 -16.36
C VAL A 635 -2.25 9.76 -17.51
N TRP A 636 -2.36 8.52 -17.98
CA TRP A 636 -3.34 8.16 -19.00
C TRP A 636 -4.78 8.48 -18.56
N ASN A 637 -5.70 8.62 -19.51
CA ASN A 637 -7.12 8.90 -19.30
C ASN A 637 -7.44 10.27 -18.64
N ASN A 638 -6.46 11.17 -18.52
CA ASN A 638 -6.69 12.57 -18.09
C ASN A 638 -7.13 13.49 -19.24
N ARG A 639 -7.26 12.94 -20.45
CA ARG A 639 -7.67 13.65 -21.67
C ARG A 639 -8.93 13.04 -22.33
N GLY A 640 -9.66 12.21 -21.58
CA GLY A 640 -10.81 11.44 -22.05
C GLY A 640 -10.47 9.96 -22.30
N ALA A 641 -11.50 9.15 -22.55
CA ALA A 641 -11.33 7.77 -23.00
C ALA A 641 -10.71 7.74 -24.40
N ASP A 642 -9.66 6.93 -24.57
CA ASP A 642 -8.97 6.75 -25.84
C ASP A 642 -8.27 5.38 -25.89
N GLU A 643 -7.80 4.99 -27.08
CA GLU A 643 -6.93 3.83 -27.22
C GLU A 643 -5.69 3.99 -26.34
N MET A 644 -5.26 2.93 -25.68
CA MET A 644 -4.06 2.93 -24.85
C MET A 644 -3.38 1.57 -24.89
N LYS A 645 -2.04 1.53 -24.89
CA LYS A 645 -1.30 0.27 -24.63
C LYS A 645 0.04 0.51 -23.94
N VAL A 646 0.37 -0.38 -23.01
CA VAL A 646 1.68 -0.47 -22.34
C VAL A 646 2.62 -1.38 -23.13
N TRP A 647 2.13 -2.56 -23.54
CA TRP A 647 2.92 -3.53 -24.29
C TRP A 647 2.78 -3.34 -25.80
N ILE A 648 3.89 -3.04 -26.45
CA ILE A 648 3.96 -2.64 -27.85
C ILE A 648 4.54 -3.79 -28.67
N PRO A 649 3.89 -4.23 -29.76
CA PRO A 649 4.48 -5.21 -30.66
C PRO A 649 5.90 -4.82 -31.08
N ARG A 650 6.86 -5.71 -30.86
CA ARG A 650 8.28 -5.55 -31.17
C ARG A 650 8.54 -5.93 -32.63
N LYS A 651 9.46 -5.24 -33.30
CA LYS A 651 9.89 -5.58 -34.65
C LYS A 651 11.40 -5.51 -34.86
#